data_AF-A0A2G3DSP1-F1
#
_entry.id   AF-A0A2G3DSP1-F1
#
_cell.length_a   1.000
_cell.length_b   1.000
_cell.length_c   1.000
_cell.angle_alpha   90.00
_cell.angle_beta   90.00
_cell.angle_gamma   90.00
#
_symmetry.space_group_name_H-M   'P 1'
#
loop_
_entity.id
_entity.type
_entity.pdbx_description
1 polymer ?
#
loop_
_entity_poly.entity_id
_entity_poly.type
_entity_poly.pdbx_seq_one_letter_code
_entity_poly.pdbx_strand_id
1 'polypeptide(L)'
;MSESAKKRRIADKKIFRLIKLQIVLLLILVAGITYYYASGYAAEVSALKAEAINIVKHSSVDTFRQIETSEVYDSNGNTISILKGEKDVYYITYDHIPTYVCEALISIEDKKFYKHSGVDYKAIARAIFAMVKDGEVTQGGSTITQQLARTIFLSNEKTWQRKVEEIYIASEMEKKYSKEQILEFYLNNVYFANGYYGIQAAAKGYFSKDVTELSLSEICYLLAIPNSPTYYDPVINPQNTITRRDLILTSMYKDGVIDEKTYNNAKKQEIVLERPDSVKNNYVETYVYYCATKALMETEGFEFKNDFASEEAKEAYERAYEEAYNNCNASLFTSGYRIYTSIDLNKQQKLQTTIDTKLEEFTDVNDEGILALQGAGVCIDNSTGMTVAIVGGRSQDVSGYTLNRAFQSFRQPGSSIKPLIVYTPALEMGYTPDDIVMDEKFEGGPENAGGKYAGEITLRDAVAYSKNTVAWQLYEQVTPEKGIGYLNTLGFSHIEKDDYGMAACLGGLTVGVSPLEMAKGYATIFNDGYMRDPGCIMKITDAAGNILYEANQEEVQVYQENAARTMTDMLQSVIAVGTAKGNDLGEMPCAGKTGTTNSNRDGWFVGYTQYYTTSVWVGYDIPKQMPGLTGSSYPAAIWQEYMMDIHEGLLPAEFLRPVEYIGTEEQQEEPVIDEEESPEDQEGQGEFDQENPQEDDDTVTYQLVTQTFDGTEIPPGVIPENATDIQITTTTEGQ
;
A
#
# COMPACT_ATOMS: atom_id res chain seq x y z
N MET A 1 -45.42 -58.96 -38.31
CA MET A 1 -44.06 -58.46 -38.61
C MET A 1 -43.05 -59.40 -37.99
N SER A 2 -42.12 -59.97 -38.77
CA SER A 2 -41.07 -60.87 -38.28
C SER A 2 -40.12 -60.13 -37.33
N GLU A 3 -39.49 -60.88 -36.42
CA GLU A 3 -38.53 -60.37 -35.44
C GLU A 3 -37.32 -59.65 -36.09
N SER A 4 -36.97 -60.05 -37.32
CA SER A 4 -35.93 -59.36 -38.11
C SER A 4 -36.35 -57.96 -38.58
N ALA A 5 -37.63 -57.74 -38.90
CA ALA A 5 -38.15 -56.43 -39.29
C ALA A 5 -38.20 -55.44 -38.12
N LYS A 6 -38.41 -55.92 -36.88
CA LYS A 6 -38.32 -55.09 -35.66
C LYS A 6 -36.87 -54.69 -35.36
N LYS A 7 -35.90 -55.60 -35.45
CA LYS A 7 -34.47 -55.30 -35.24
C LYS A 7 -33.93 -54.29 -36.27
N ARG A 8 -34.30 -54.43 -37.54
CA ARG A 8 -33.91 -53.48 -38.61
C ARG A 8 -34.46 -52.08 -38.37
N ARG A 9 -35.75 -51.98 -38.01
CA ARG A 9 -36.42 -50.69 -37.70
C ARG A 9 -35.86 -49.99 -36.46
N ILE A 10 -35.30 -50.73 -35.49
CA ILE A 10 -34.62 -50.16 -34.31
C ILE A 10 -33.21 -49.66 -34.68
N ALA A 11 -32.48 -50.41 -35.52
CA ALA A 11 -31.18 -49.99 -36.06
C ALA A 11 -31.30 -48.73 -36.93
N ASP A 12 -32.29 -48.68 -37.83
CA ASP A 12 -32.58 -47.51 -38.68
C ASP A 12 -32.95 -46.27 -37.85
N LYS A 13 -33.71 -46.46 -36.76
CA LYS A 13 -34.01 -45.37 -35.81
C LYS A 13 -32.79 -44.87 -35.05
N LYS A 14 -31.83 -45.74 -34.71
CA LYS A 14 -30.55 -45.34 -34.08
C LYS A 14 -29.66 -44.57 -35.04
N ILE A 15 -29.54 -45.04 -36.29
CA ILE A 15 -28.79 -44.36 -37.36
C ILE A 15 -29.41 -42.98 -37.65
N PHE A 16 -30.73 -42.89 -37.75
CA PHE A 16 -31.41 -41.62 -37.99
C PHE A 16 -31.27 -40.62 -36.83
N ARG A 17 -31.19 -41.10 -35.58
CA ARG A 17 -30.87 -40.25 -34.42
C ARG A 17 -29.43 -39.74 -34.46
N LEU A 18 -28.47 -40.57 -34.88
CA LEU A 18 -27.07 -40.15 -35.04
C LEU A 18 -26.91 -39.10 -36.15
N ILE A 19 -27.58 -39.29 -37.29
CA ILE A 19 -27.57 -38.31 -38.39
C ILE A 19 -28.21 -36.99 -37.95
N LYS A 20 -29.35 -37.03 -37.24
CA LYS A 20 -29.97 -35.82 -36.69
C LYS A 20 -29.06 -35.10 -35.69
N LEU A 21 -28.37 -35.83 -34.83
CA LEU A 21 -27.40 -35.25 -33.89
C LEU A 21 -26.25 -34.57 -34.63
N GLN A 22 -25.70 -35.22 -35.68
CA GLN A 22 -24.65 -34.64 -36.53
C GLN A 22 -25.13 -33.37 -37.24
N ILE A 23 -26.36 -33.36 -37.76
CA ILE A 23 -26.95 -32.17 -38.40
C ILE A 23 -27.13 -31.04 -37.39
N VAL A 24 -27.60 -31.34 -36.17
CA VAL A 24 -27.74 -30.33 -35.11
C VAL A 24 -26.37 -29.77 -34.71
N LEU A 25 -25.34 -30.61 -34.53
CA LEU A 25 -23.98 -30.14 -34.25
C LEU A 25 -23.42 -29.29 -35.39
N LEU A 26 -23.69 -29.66 -36.65
CA LEU A 26 -23.30 -28.88 -37.81
C LEU A 26 -24.01 -27.52 -37.84
N LEU A 27 -25.31 -27.47 -37.52
CA LEU A 27 -26.07 -26.23 -37.45
C LEU A 27 -25.60 -25.32 -36.32
N ILE A 28 -25.25 -25.87 -35.15
CA ILE A 28 -24.65 -25.12 -34.05
C ILE A 28 -23.28 -24.56 -34.46
N LEU A 29 -22.46 -25.36 -35.14
CA LEU A 29 -21.17 -24.91 -35.67
C LEU A 29 -21.35 -23.76 -36.67
N VAL A 30 -22.27 -23.91 -37.62
CA VAL A 30 -22.57 -22.88 -38.64
C VAL A 30 -23.14 -21.62 -37.99
N ALA A 31 -24.02 -21.75 -36.99
CA ALA A 31 -24.55 -20.62 -36.24
C ALA A 31 -23.44 -19.91 -35.45
N GLY A 32 -22.52 -20.66 -34.82
CA GLY A 32 -21.36 -20.11 -34.12
C GLY A 32 -20.40 -19.38 -35.06
N ILE A 33 -20.11 -19.94 -36.23
CA ILE A 33 -19.27 -19.29 -37.27
C ILE A 33 -19.98 -18.03 -37.78
N THR A 34 -21.28 -18.10 -38.07
CA THR A 34 -22.05 -16.95 -38.56
C THR A 34 -22.08 -15.84 -37.53
N TYR A 35 -22.29 -16.18 -36.25
CA TYR A 35 -22.23 -15.25 -35.13
C TYR A 35 -20.83 -14.61 -35.01
N TYR A 36 -19.76 -15.41 -35.08
CA TYR A 36 -18.37 -14.93 -35.04
C TYR A 36 -18.06 -13.87 -36.12
N TYR A 37 -18.58 -14.04 -37.34
CA TYR A 37 -18.41 -13.04 -38.41
C TYR A 37 -19.38 -11.85 -38.28
N ALA A 38 -20.63 -12.07 -37.85
CA ALA A 38 -21.65 -11.02 -37.80
C ALA A 38 -21.52 -10.06 -36.60
N SER A 39 -20.88 -10.50 -35.51
CA SER A 39 -20.74 -9.75 -34.25
C SER A 39 -19.50 -8.83 -34.20
N GLY A 40 -18.69 -8.78 -35.26
CA GLY A 40 -17.46 -7.97 -35.29
C GLY A 40 -16.21 -8.64 -34.69
N TYR A 41 -16.37 -9.74 -33.94
CA TYR A 41 -15.28 -10.52 -33.35
C TYR A 41 -14.23 -10.97 -34.38
N ALA A 42 -14.63 -11.30 -35.60
CA ALA A 42 -13.68 -11.66 -36.65
C ALA A 42 -12.70 -10.52 -37.01
N ALA A 43 -13.15 -9.26 -36.97
CA ALA A 43 -12.30 -8.11 -37.23
C ALA A 43 -11.33 -7.85 -36.06
N GLU A 44 -11.82 -7.96 -34.82
CA GLU A 44 -11.01 -7.83 -33.60
C GLU A 44 -9.91 -8.90 -33.54
N VAL A 45 -10.26 -10.19 -33.75
CA VAL A 45 -9.27 -11.28 -33.82
C VAL A 45 -8.26 -11.05 -34.95
N SER A 46 -8.68 -10.47 -36.07
CA SER A 46 -7.77 -10.13 -37.16
C SER A 46 -6.81 -8.99 -36.81
N ALA A 47 -7.26 -8.00 -36.02
CA ALA A 47 -6.41 -6.92 -35.51
C ALA A 47 -5.37 -7.46 -34.52
N LEU A 48 -5.81 -8.24 -33.51
CA LEU A 48 -4.92 -8.89 -32.53
C LEU A 48 -3.87 -9.77 -33.23
N LYS A 49 -4.27 -10.49 -34.29
CA LYS A 49 -3.33 -11.26 -35.10
C LYS A 49 -2.31 -10.38 -35.82
N ALA A 50 -2.75 -9.28 -36.42
CA ALA A 50 -1.86 -8.36 -37.13
C ALA A 50 -0.84 -7.71 -36.18
N GLU A 51 -1.29 -7.36 -34.98
CA GLU A 51 -0.46 -6.85 -33.91
C GLU A 51 0.55 -7.89 -33.41
N ALA A 52 0.12 -9.12 -33.12
CA ALA A 52 0.99 -10.22 -32.75
C ALA A 52 2.10 -10.48 -33.81
N ILE A 53 1.74 -10.45 -35.10
CA ILE A 53 2.71 -10.54 -36.20
C ILE A 53 3.69 -9.37 -36.14
N ASN A 54 3.21 -8.16 -35.89
CA ASN A 54 4.03 -6.95 -35.84
C ASN A 54 5.03 -6.99 -34.67
N ILE A 55 4.58 -7.36 -33.47
CA ILE A 55 5.38 -7.53 -32.26
C ILE A 55 6.50 -8.54 -32.53
N VAL A 56 6.15 -9.74 -32.97
CA VAL A 56 7.14 -10.80 -33.20
C VAL A 56 8.08 -10.43 -34.35
N LYS A 57 7.60 -9.76 -35.40
CA LYS A 57 8.44 -9.29 -36.51
C LYS A 57 9.55 -8.35 -36.03
N HIS A 58 9.25 -7.45 -35.08
CA HIS A 58 10.21 -6.49 -34.55
C HIS A 58 11.06 -7.00 -33.37
N SER A 59 10.71 -8.13 -32.75
CA SER A 59 11.57 -8.72 -31.71
C SER A 59 12.93 -9.18 -32.27
N SER A 60 13.94 -9.27 -31.42
CA SER A 60 15.24 -9.89 -31.70
C SER A 60 15.63 -10.81 -30.55
N VAL A 61 16.80 -11.45 -30.63
CA VAL A 61 17.36 -12.17 -29.48
C VAL A 61 17.51 -11.24 -28.26
N ASP A 62 17.87 -9.98 -28.50
CA ASP A 62 18.07 -8.99 -27.44
C ASP A 62 16.76 -8.61 -26.74
N THR A 63 15.61 -8.72 -27.41
CA THR A 63 14.29 -8.57 -26.78
C THR A 63 14.08 -9.52 -25.60
N PHE A 64 14.72 -10.69 -25.60
CA PHE A 64 14.63 -11.68 -24.52
C PHE A 64 15.77 -11.58 -23.51
N ARG A 65 16.73 -10.67 -23.74
CA ARG A 65 17.88 -10.38 -22.88
C ARG A 65 17.67 -9.10 -22.08
N GLN A 66 16.98 -8.11 -22.65
CA GLN A 66 16.60 -6.88 -21.96
C GLN A 66 15.58 -7.17 -20.86
N ILE A 67 16.08 -7.39 -19.65
CA ILE A 67 15.36 -7.02 -18.43
C ILE A 67 16.14 -5.86 -17.85
N GLU A 68 15.57 -4.68 -17.95
CA GLU A 68 16.10 -3.56 -17.19
C GLU A 68 15.79 -3.82 -15.71
N THR A 69 16.81 -3.72 -14.87
CA THR A 69 16.64 -3.79 -13.42
C THR A 69 15.90 -2.53 -12.99
N SER A 70 14.85 -2.67 -12.19
CA SER A 70 14.23 -1.45 -11.65
C SER A 70 15.14 -0.88 -10.55
N GLU A 71 15.19 0.43 -10.44
CA GLU A 71 15.96 1.12 -9.42
C GLU A 71 15.04 2.00 -8.58
N VAL A 72 15.24 1.93 -7.27
CA VAL A 72 14.51 2.73 -6.28
C VAL A 72 15.44 3.82 -5.77
N TYR A 73 14.98 5.07 -5.78
CA TYR A 73 15.72 6.23 -5.32
C TYR A 73 15.06 6.89 -4.11
N ASP A 74 15.90 7.34 -3.17
CA ASP A 74 15.51 8.21 -2.07
C ASP A 74 15.22 9.65 -2.56
N SER A 75 14.78 10.51 -1.66
CA SER A 75 14.45 11.92 -1.95
C SER A 75 15.65 12.75 -2.42
N ASN A 76 16.88 12.29 -2.19
CA ASN A 76 18.12 12.92 -2.63
C ASN A 76 18.68 12.30 -3.93
N GLY A 77 18.00 11.30 -4.49
CA GLY A 77 18.44 10.56 -5.68
C GLY A 77 19.45 9.44 -5.40
N ASN A 78 19.72 9.09 -4.15
CA ASN A 78 20.54 7.94 -3.81
C ASN A 78 19.74 6.65 -3.99
N THR A 79 20.39 5.59 -4.46
CA THR A 79 19.75 4.28 -4.62
C THR A 79 19.43 3.65 -3.26
N ILE A 80 18.14 3.41 -2.99
CA ILE A 80 17.65 2.62 -1.85
C ILE A 80 17.82 1.14 -2.12
N SER A 81 17.40 0.70 -3.32
CA SER A 81 17.43 -0.69 -3.73
C SER A 81 17.52 -0.79 -5.25
N ILE A 82 18.18 -1.83 -5.72
CA ILE A 82 18.14 -2.24 -7.13
C ILE A 82 17.31 -3.49 -7.17
N LEU A 83 16.12 -3.40 -7.75
CA LEU A 83 15.23 -4.52 -8.02
C LEU A 83 15.77 -5.25 -9.23
N LYS A 84 16.81 -6.02 -8.96
CA LYS A 84 17.39 -6.91 -9.94
C LYS A 84 16.40 -8.06 -10.15
N GLY A 85 15.80 -8.12 -11.33
CA GLY A 85 15.82 -9.42 -12.00
C GLY A 85 17.30 -9.72 -12.25
N GLU A 86 17.89 -10.72 -11.59
CA GLU A 86 19.32 -11.03 -11.68
C GLU A 86 19.76 -11.57 -13.08
N LYS A 87 19.27 -11.01 -14.17
CA LYS A 87 19.26 -11.66 -15.48
C LYS A 87 20.44 -11.36 -16.36
N ASP A 88 20.96 -10.14 -16.39
CA ASP A 88 22.10 -9.85 -17.28
C ASP A 88 23.43 -10.39 -16.71
N VAL A 89 23.55 -10.53 -15.39
CA VAL A 89 24.71 -11.19 -14.76
C VAL A 89 24.66 -12.71 -14.93
N TYR A 90 23.47 -13.28 -15.10
CA TYR A 90 23.23 -14.73 -15.11
C TYR A 90 22.57 -15.25 -16.39
N TYR A 91 22.58 -14.50 -17.49
CA TYR A 91 22.04 -14.99 -18.75
C TYR A 91 22.84 -16.21 -19.22
N ILE A 92 22.16 -17.33 -19.45
CA ILE A 92 22.79 -18.57 -19.89
C ILE A 92 22.33 -18.92 -21.31
N THR A 93 23.29 -19.11 -22.21
CA THR A 93 23.00 -19.58 -23.58
C THR A 93 22.60 -21.05 -23.57
N TYR A 94 21.80 -21.47 -24.55
CA TYR A 94 21.25 -22.83 -24.64
C TYR A 94 22.32 -23.92 -24.49
N ASP A 95 23.48 -23.75 -25.11
CA ASP A 95 24.59 -24.72 -25.09
C ASP A 95 25.17 -24.95 -23.68
N HIS A 96 24.93 -24.02 -22.75
CA HIS A 96 25.37 -24.12 -21.36
C HIS A 96 24.24 -24.56 -20.42
N ILE A 97 23.00 -24.69 -20.91
CA ILE A 97 21.87 -25.20 -20.12
C ILE A 97 21.99 -26.73 -20.05
N PRO A 98 22.03 -27.35 -18.85
CA PRO A 98 22.09 -28.79 -18.73
C PRO A 98 20.91 -29.48 -19.41
N THR A 99 21.17 -30.59 -20.10
CA THR A 99 20.14 -31.34 -20.84
C THR A 99 18.96 -31.72 -19.95
N TYR A 100 19.22 -32.12 -18.70
CA TYR A 100 18.17 -32.46 -17.74
C TYR A 100 17.25 -31.29 -17.38
N VAL A 101 17.69 -30.03 -17.48
CA VAL A 101 16.79 -28.86 -17.30
C VAL A 101 15.73 -28.86 -18.39
N CYS A 102 16.16 -28.95 -19.65
CA CYS A 102 15.25 -28.93 -20.80
C CYS A 102 14.31 -30.14 -20.78
N GLU A 103 14.85 -31.34 -20.51
CA GLU A 103 14.05 -32.56 -20.48
C GLU A 103 13.03 -32.58 -19.33
N ALA A 104 13.42 -32.13 -18.13
CA ALA A 104 12.52 -32.04 -16.98
C ALA A 104 11.37 -31.05 -17.25
N LEU A 105 11.71 -29.86 -17.77
CA LEU A 105 10.73 -28.83 -18.13
C LEU A 105 9.73 -29.35 -19.17
N ILE A 106 10.22 -29.99 -20.25
CA ILE A 106 9.38 -30.56 -21.31
C ILE A 106 8.50 -31.69 -20.76
N SER A 107 9.03 -32.56 -19.91
CA SER A 107 8.26 -33.69 -19.35
C SER A 107 7.09 -33.26 -18.46
N ILE A 108 7.17 -32.10 -17.81
CA ILE A 108 6.10 -31.63 -16.91
C ILE A 108 5.21 -30.55 -17.54
N GLU A 109 5.77 -29.54 -18.20
CA GLU A 109 5.02 -28.40 -18.73
C GLU A 109 4.50 -28.65 -20.16
N ASP A 110 5.27 -29.34 -21.01
CA ASP A 110 4.93 -29.42 -22.45
C ASP A 110 5.50 -30.66 -23.17
N LYS A 111 4.89 -31.82 -22.93
CA LYS A 111 5.35 -33.12 -23.48
C LYS A 111 5.38 -33.18 -25.01
N LYS A 112 4.67 -32.26 -25.70
CA LYS A 112 4.64 -32.20 -27.16
C LYS A 112 5.41 -30.99 -27.69
N PHE A 113 6.28 -30.39 -26.89
CA PHE A 113 7.04 -29.20 -27.25
C PHE A 113 7.61 -29.28 -28.67
N TYR A 114 8.41 -30.30 -28.98
CA TYR A 114 9.00 -30.46 -30.33
C TYR A 114 8.03 -30.83 -31.46
N LYS A 115 6.74 -31.08 -31.17
CA LYS A 115 5.73 -31.52 -32.14
C LYS A 115 4.74 -30.43 -32.55
N HIS A 116 4.53 -29.40 -31.74
CA HIS A 116 3.61 -28.30 -32.05
C HIS A 116 4.37 -27.06 -32.55
N SER A 117 3.62 -26.12 -33.13
CA SER A 117 4.11 -24.84 -33.68
C SER A 117 3.56 -23.66 -32.87
N GLY A 118 3.98 -23.56 -31.61
CA GLY A 118 3.57 -22.54 -30.65
C GLY A 118 2.42 -22.98 -29.73
N VAL A 119 1.45 -23.73 -30.25
CA VAL A 119 0.22 -24.08 -29.52
C VAL A 119 -0.17 -25.54 -29.71
N ASP A 120 -0.47 -26.26 -28.61
CA ASP A 120 -1.08 -27.61 -28.67
C ASP A 120 -2.61 -27.50 -28.67
N TYR A 121 -3.19 -27.35 -29.88
CA TYR A 121 -4.64 -27.31 -30.06
C TYR A 121 -5.36 -28.55 -29.52
N LYS A 122 -4.70 -29.72 -29.46
CA LYS A 122 -5.30 -30.93 -28.86
C LYS A 122 -5.32 -30.84 -27.34
N ALA A 123 -4.35 -30.16 -26.71
CA ALA A 123 -4.38 -29.88 -25.28
C ALA A 123 -5.50 -28.90 -24.93
N ILE A 124 -5.63 -27.80 -25.70
CA ILE A 124 -6.72 -26.83 -25.55
C ILE A 124 -8.08 -27.51 -25.68
N ALA A 125 -8.30 -28.30 -26.73
CA ALA A 125 -9.57 -28.99 -26.93
C ALA A 125 -9.90 -29.98 -25.79
N ARG A 126 -8.89 -30.67 -25.24
CA ARG A 126 -9.06 -31.56 -24.08
C ARG A 126 -9.39 -30.77 -22.81
N ALA A 127 -8.73 -29.64 -22.57
CA ALA A 127 -9.00 -28.79 -21.41
C ALA A 127 -10.43 -28.24 -21.44
N ILE A 128 -10.89 -27.75 -22.60
CA ILE A 128 -12.28 -27.30 -22.78
C ILE A 128 -13.27 -28.44 -22.51
N PHE A 129 -13.00 -29.65 -23.03
CA PHE A 129 -13.86 -30.80 -22.80
C PHE A 129 -13.91 -31.22 -21.31
N ALA A 130 -12.77 -31.18 -20.61
CA ALA A 130 -12.71 -31.46 -19.18
C ALA A 130 -13.50 -30.42 -18.37
N MET A 131 -13.37 -29.13 -18.69
CA MET A 131 -14.11 -28.04 -18.05
C MET A 131 -15.64 -28.22 -18.17
N VAL A 132 -16.12 -28.58 -19.36
CA VAL A 132 -17.56 -28.82 -19.60
C VAL A 132 -18.08 -30.05 -18.87
N LYS A 133 -17.23 -31.06 -18.66
CA LYS A 133 -17.63 -32.35 -18.08
C LYS A 133 -17.54 -32.37 -16.55
N ASP A 134 -16.45 -31.83 -16.00
CA ASP A 134 -16.07 -31.99 -14.60
C ASP A 134 -16.25 -30.69 -13.79
N GLY A 135 -16.67 -29.58 -14.42
CA GLY A 135 -17.01 -28.32 -13.74
C GLY A 135 -15.80 -27.50 -13.25
N GLU A 136 -14.62 -28.10 -13.23
CA GLU A 136 -13.35 -27.48 -12.82
C GLU A 136 -12.27 -27.64 -13.89
N VAL A 137 -11.38 -26.65 -13.99
CA VAL A 137 -10.21 -26.70 -14.87
C VAL A 137 -9.09 -27.46 -14.15
N THR A 138 -8.95 -28.75 -14.44
CA THR A 138 -8.00 -29.65 -13.73
C THR A 138 -6.63 -29.80 -14.42
N GLN A 139 -6.46 -29.27 -15.65
CA GLN A 139 -5.18 -29.31 -16.38
C GLN A 139 -4.92 -28.02 -17.17
N GLY A 140 -3.69 -27.48 -17.06
CA GLY A 140 -3.23 -26.35 -17.85
C GLY A 140 -2.99 -26.75 -19.31
N GLY A 141 -3.60 -26.03 -20.25
CA GLY A 141 -3.50 -26.30 -21.70
C GLY A 141 -2.47 -25.44 -22.44
N SER A 142 -1.69 -24.60 -21.74
CA SER A 142 -0.73 -23.66 -22.34
C SER A 142 0.64 -24.32 -22.57
N THR A 143 1.27 -24.03 -23.70
CA THR A 143 2.63 -24.49 -24.06
C THR A 143 3.73 -23.63 -23.42
N ILE A 144 4.98 -24.09 -23.44
CA ILE A 144 6.14 -23.27 -22.99
C ILE A 144 6.22 -21.95 -23.75
N THR A 145 6.00 -21.99 -25.07
CA THR A 145 6.03 -20.81 -25.95
C THR A 145 4.91 -19.82 -25.60
N GLN A 146 3.72 -20.31 -25.26
CA GLN A 146 2.61 -19.47 -24.79
C GLN A 146 2.92 -18.80 -23.45
N GLN A 147 3.58 -19.52 -22.54
CA GLN A 147 4.02 -18.94 -21.27
C GLN A 147 5.07 -17.85 -21.50
N LEU A 148 6.06 -18.09 -22.36
CA LEU A 148 7.06 -17.10 -22.73
C LEU A 148 6.43 -15.86 -23.40
N ALA A 149 5.53 -16.05 -24.36
CA ALA A 149 4.83 -14.96 -25.04
C ALA A 149 4.09 -14.05 -24.04
N ARG A 150 3.40 -14.67 -23.06
CA ARG A 150 2.74 -13.95 -21.98
C ARG A 150 3.72 -13.16 -21.13
N THR A 151 4.87 -13.73 -20.78
CA THR A 151 5.85 -13.08 -19.91
C THR A 151 6.56 -11.89 -20.56
N ILE A 152 6.75 -11.88 -21.89
CA ILE A 152 7.59 -10.88 -22.57
C ILE A 152 6.78 -9.79 -23.27
N PHE A 153 5.65 -10.14 -23.87
CA PHE A 153 5.00 -9.25 -24.85
C PHE A 153 3.62 -8.77 -24.44
N LEU A 154 3.03 -9.34 -23.39
CA LEU A 154 1.63 -9.10 -23.05
C LEU A 154 1.52 -8.51 -21.65
N SER A 155 0.52 -7.65 -21.47
CA SER A 155 0.08 -7.22 -20.14
C SER A 155 -0.49 -8.40 -19.36
N ASN A 156 -0.61 -8.24 -18.04
CA ASN A 156 -1.10 -9.31 -17.17
C ASN A 156 -2.63 -9.47 -17.16
N GLU A 157 -3.38 -8.61 -17.87
CA GLU A 157 -4.85 -8.59 -17.87
C GLU A 157 -5.48 -9.92 -18.31
N LYS A 158 -6.31 -10.58 -17.49
CA LYS A 158 -6.95 -11.86 -17.88
C LYS A 158 -8.16 -11.73 -18.81
N THR A 159 -7.95 -11.21 -20.01
CA THR A 159 -8.97 -11.06 -21.05
C THR A 159 -8.93 -12.19 -22.11
N TRP A 160 -10.04 -12.39 -22.83
CA TRP A 160 -10.06 -13.33 -23.96
C TRP A 160 -9.19 -12.81 -25.11
N GLN A 161 -9.10 -11.49 -25.29
CA GLN A 161 -8.22 -10.85 -26.27
C GLN A 161 -6.76 -11.18 -25.99
N ARG A 162 -6.28 -11.00 -24.74
CA ARG A 162 -4.92 -11.38 -24.34
C ARG A 162 -4.66 -12.85 -24.65
N LYS A 163 -5.61 -13.74 -24.39
CA LYS A 163 -5.42 -15.18 -24.68
C LYS A 163 -5.30 -15.47 -26.18
N VAL A 164 -6.00 -14.72 -27.02
CA VAL A 164 -5.88 -14.79 -28.48
C VAL A 164 -4.52 -14.25 -28.95
N GLU A 165 -4.06 -13.13 -28.40
CA GLU A 165 -2.72 -12.59 -28.67
C GLU A 165 -1.63 -13.58 -28.24
N GLU A 166 -1.73 -14.17 -27.03
CA GLU A 166 -0.80 -15.19 -26.53
C GLU A 166 -0.66 -16.36 -27.52
N ILE A 167 -1.79 -16.82 -28.09
CA ILE A 167 -1.81 -17.87 -29.12
C ILE A 167 -1.09 -17.42 -30.39
N TYR A 168 -1.38 -16.22 -30.90
CA TYR A 168 -0.77 -15.74 -32.14
C TYR A 168 0.71 -15.40 -31.98
N ILE A 169 1.09 -14.70 -30.91
CA ILE A 169 2.48 -14.39 -30.59
C ILE A 169 3.27 -15.69 -30.45
N ALA A 170 2.78 -16.68 -29.69
CA ALA A 170 3.46 -17.97 -29.57
C ALA A 170 3.62 -18.69 -30.94
N SER A 171 2.58 -18.70 -31.76
CA SER A 171 2.65 -19.28 -33.10
C SER A 171 3.58 -18.54 -34.05
N GLU A 172 3.67 -17.21 -33.99
CA GLU A 172 4.61 -16.43 -34.80
C GLU A 172 6.05 -16.55 -34.26
N MET A 173 6.24 -16.60 -32.95
CA MET A 173 7.55 -16.81 -32.32
C MET A 173 8.18 -18.10 -32.80
N GLU A 174 7.42 -19.19 -32.90
CA GLU A 174 7.93 -20.47 -33.39
C GLU A 174 8.13 -20.56 -34.91
N LYS A 175 7.68 -19.56 -35.68
CA LYS A 175 8.10 -19.41 -37.08
C LYS A 175 9.43 -18.69 -37.21
N LYS A 176 9.77 -17.85 -36.22
CA LYS A 176 10.94 -16.97 -36.25
C LYS A 176 12.14 -17.54 -35.48
N TYR A 177 11.89 -18.16 -34.33
CA TYR A 177 12.91 -18.65 -33.40
C TYR A 177 12.90 -20.18 -33.34
N SER A 178 14.09 -20.77 -33.19
CA SER A 178 14.22 -22.23 -33.03
C SER A 178 13.67 -22.69 -31.68
N LYS A 179 13.34 -23.99 -31.56
CA LYS A 179 12.91 -24.58 -30.28
C LYS A 179 13.93 -24.39 -29.16
N GLU A 180 15.21 -24.44 -29.51
CA GLU A 180 16.33 -24.23 -28.59
C GLU A 180 16.36 -22.78 -28.10
N GLN A 181 16.17 -21.80 -29.01
CA GLN A 181 16.03 -20.40 -28.64
C GLN A 181 14.80 -20.16 -27.76
N ILE A 182 13.66 -20.80 -28.05
CA ILE A 182 12.48 -20.68 -27.18
C ILE A 182 12.75 -21.22 -25.77
N LEU A 183 13.47 -22.34 -25.63
CA LEU A 183 13.88 -22.85 -24.32
C LEU A 183 14.87 -21.92 -23.62
N GLU A 184 15.87 -21.40 -24.35
CA GLU A 184 16.81 -20.40 -23.83
C GLU A 184 16.07 -19.17 -23.31
N PHE A 185 15.18 -18.59 -24.12
CA PHE A 185 14.41 -17.41 -23.73
C PHE A 185 13.51 -17.72 -22.54
N TYR A 186 12.79 -18.83 -22.54
CA TYR A 186 11.94 -19.21 -21.42
C TYR A 186 12.73 -19.42 -20.14
N LEU A 187 13.79 -20.23 -20.17
CA LEU A 187 14.58 -20.56 -18.98
C LEU A 187 15.36 -19.37 -18.46
N ASN A 188 15.66 -18.38 -19.29
CA ASN A 188 16.22 -17.11 -18.83
C ASN A 188 15.16 -16.16 -18.32
N ASN A 189 13.87 -16.29 -18.66
CA ASN A 189 12.80 -15.31 -18.34
C ASN A 189 11.78 -15.76 -17.29
N VAL A 190 11.66 -17.05 -17.04
CA VAL A 190 10.67 -17.59 -16.12
C VAL A 190 10.99 -17.23 -14.65
N TYR A 191 9.96 -16.92 -13.88
CA TYR A 191 10.08 -16.53 -12.46
C TYR A 191 10.17 -17.76 -11.55
N PHE A 192 11.17 -17.78 -10.67
CA PHE A 192 11.45 -18.85 -9.71
C PHE A 192 11.21 -18.40 -8.25
N ALA A 193 10.32 -17.45 -8.01
CA ALA A 193 10.07 -16.85 -6.68
C ALA A 193 11.27 -16.08 -6.10
N ASN A 194 11.05 -15.35 -5.00
CA ASN A 194 12.08 -14.62 -4.25
C ASN A 194 12.96 -13.65 -5.09
N GLY A 195 12.39 -13.05 -6.15
CA GLY A 195 13.12 -12.12 -7.04
C GLY A 195 14.04 -12.80 -8.07
N TYR A 196 14.12 -14.14 -8.09
CA TYR A 196 14.95 -14.85 -9.05
C TYR A 196 14.21 -15.08 -10.37
N TYR A 197 14.69 -14.43 -11.42
CA TYR A 197 14.22 -14.61 -12.79
C TYR A 197 15.31 -15.29 -13.60
N GLY A 198 14.94 -16.39 -14.26
CA GLY A 198 15.87 -17.24 -14.97
C GLY A 198 16.52 -18.30 -14.10
N ILE A 199 16.81 -19.44 -14.70
CA ILE A 199 17.22 -20.65 -13.95
C ILE A 199 18.62 -20.52 -13.34
N GLN A 200 19.50 -19.77 -13.99
CA GLN A 200 20.86 -19.53 -13.50
C GLN A 200 20.86 -18.62 -12.27
N ALA A 201 20.02 -17.59 -12.26
CA ALA A 201 19.77 -16.76 -11.08
C ALA A 201 19.21 -17.61 -9.93
N ALA A 202 18.20 -18.45 -10.21
CA ALA A 202 17.63 -19.35 -9.20
C ALA A 202 18.67 -20.35 -8.65
N ALA A 203 19.56 -20.90 -9.48
CA ALA A 203 20.63 -21.78 -9.05
C ALA A 203 21.60 -21.07 -8.08
N LYS A 204 22.04 -19.86 -8.43
CA LYS A 204 22.91 -19.03 -7.58
C LYS A 204 22.20 -18.65 -6.29
N GLY A 205 20.94 -18.24 -6.41
CA GLY A 205 20.15 -17.67 -5.34
C GLY A 205 19.65 -18.66 -4.30
N TYR A 206 19.38 -19.91 -4.69
CA TYR A 206 18.87 -20.95 -3.80
C TYR A 206 19.92 -21.97 -3.38
N PHE A 207 20.94 -22.21 -4.20
CA PHE A 207 21.93 -23.26 -3.97
C PHE A 207 23.37 -22.75 -3.95
N SER A 208 23.62 -21.46 -4.17
CA SER A 208 24.96 -20.89 -4.31
C SER A 208 25.82 -21.62 -5.37
N LYS A 209 25.16 -22.16 -6.40
CA LYS A 209 25.76 -22.98 -7.47
C LYS A 209 25.45 -22.41 -8.85
N ASP A 210 26.30 -22.71 -9.82
CA ASP A 210 25.94 -22.54 -11.22
C ASP A 210 24.93 -23.61 -11.65
N VAL A 211 24.04 -23.31 -12.61
CA VAL A 211 22.99 -24.29 -13.01
C VAL A 211 23.60 -25.60 -13.53
N THR A 212 24.82 -25.53 -14.08
CA THR A 212 25.60 -26.69 -14.55
C THR A 212 26.09 -27.61 -13.44
N GLU A 213 26.07 -27.15 -12.19
CA GLU A 213 26.54 -27.88 -11.02
C GLU A 213 25.39 -28.53 -10.23
N LEU A 214 24.14 -28.20 -10.58
CA LEU A 214 22.97 -28.75 -9.91
C LEU A 214 22.79 -30.24 -10.19
N SER A 215 22.37 -30.97 -9.16
CA SER A 215 21.91 -32.34 -9.31
C SER A 215 20.57 -32.38 -10.05
N LEU A 216 20.20 -33.56 -10.58
CA LEU A 216 18.86 -33.75 -11.17
C LEU A 216 17.73 -33.42 -10.18
N SER A 217 17.91 -33.72 -8.89
CA SER A 217 16.91 -33.42 -7.86
C SER A 217 16.77 -31.91 -7.64
N GLU A 218 17.89 -31.17 -7.60
CA GLU A 218 17.92 -29.71 -7.48
C GLU A 218 17.33 -29.05 -8.74
N ILE A 219 17.62 -29.55 -9.94
CA ILE A 219 17.01 -29.11 -11.20
C ILE A 219 15.48 -29.27 -11.16
N CYS A 220 14.99 -30.47 -10.83
CA CYS A 220 13.55 -30.71 -10.71
C CYS A 220 12.91 -29.88 -9.58
N TYR A 221 13.68 -29.53 -8.55
CA TYR A 221 13.22 -28.69 -7.46
C TYR A 221 13.03 -27.24 -7.90
N LEU A 222 13.98 -26.67 -8.65
CA LEU A 222 13.80 -25.33 -9.24
C LEU A 222 12.63 -25.32 -10.23
N LEU A 223 12.56 -26.31 -11.13
CA LEU A 223 11.50 -26.38 -12.15
C LEU A 223 10.11 -26.67 -11.58
N ALA A 224 9.99 -27.00 -10.28
CA ALA A 224 8.70 -27.03 -9.61
C ALA A 224 8.09 -25.63 -9.44
N ILE A 225 8.92 -24.61 -9.29
CA ILE A 225 8.50 -23.28 -8.85
C ILE A 225 7.65 -22.52 -9.90
N PRO A 226 8.05 -22.43 -11.19
CA PRO A 226 7.40 -21.57 -12.18
C PRO A 226 5.89 -21.72 -12.36
N ASN A 227 5.35 -22.91 -12.10
CA ASN A 227 3.94 -23.17 -12.33
C ASN A 227 3.02 -22.37 -11.40
N SER A 228 3.47 -22.14 -10.17
CA SER A 228 2.80 -21.29 -9.18
C SER A 228 3.84 -20.85 -8.15
N PRO A 229 4.63 -19.80 -8.45
CA PRO A 229 5.81 -19.43 -7.67
C PRO A 229 5.54 -19.21 -6.19
N THR A 230 4.40 -18.65 -5.82
CA THR A 230 3.99 -18.45 -4.42
C THR A 230 3.66 -19.77 -3.72
N TYR A 231 2.88 -20.63 -4.38
CA TYR A 231 2.46 -21.91 -3.80
C TYR A 231 3.62 -22.91 -3.68
N TYR A 232 4.55 -22.86 -4.63
CA TYR A 232 5.77 -23.66 -4.67
C TYR A 232 7.02 -22.88 -4.24
N ASP A 233 6.86 -21.81 -3.47
CA ASP A 233 7.98 -21.03 -2.96
C ASP A 233 8.90 -21.95 -2.15
N PRO A 234 10.18 -22.11 -2.54
CA PRO A 234 11.08 -23.09 -1.90
C PRO A 234 11.50 -22.69 -0.48
N VAL A 235 11.33 -21.43 -0.09
CA VAL A 235 11.69 -20.91 1.23
C VAL A 235 10.48 -20.97 2.16
N ILE A 236 9.33 -20.50 1.69
CA ILE A 236 8.11 -20.40 2.50
C ILE A 236 7.36 -21.74 2.52
N ASN A 237 7.30 -22.44 1.37
CA ASN A 237 6.49 -23.64 1.16
C ASN A 237 7.34 -24.85 0.68
N PRO A 238 8.45 -25.19 1.36
CA PRO A 238 9.42 -26.17 0.86
C PRO A 238 8.81 -27.55 0.57
N GLN A 239 7.81 -27.97 1.36
CA GLN A 239 7.15 -29.26 1.20
C GLN A 239 6.31 -29.34 -0.09
N ASN A 240 5.70 -28.22 -0.52
CA ASN A 240 4.95 -28.15 -1.78
C ASN A 240 5.91 -28.29 -2.96
N THR A 241 7.04 -27.59 -2.89
CA THR A 241 8.12 -27.66 -3.89
C THR A 241 8.69 -29.07 -3.99
N ILE A 242 8.95 -29.75 -2.85
CA ILE A 242 9.36 -31.16 -2.81
C ILE A 242 8.32 -32.07 -3.49
N THR A 243 7.04 -31.87 -3.19
CA THR A 243 5.96 -32.68 -3.75
C THR A 243 5.90 -32.56 -5.27
N ARG A 244 6.07 -31.34 -5.80
CA ARG A 244 6.09 -31.12 -7.24
C ARG A 244 7.40 -31.54 -7.90
N ARG A 245 8.55 -31.38 -7.25
CA ARG A 245 9.83 -31.98 -7.67
C ARG A 245 9.66 -33.49 -7.91
N ASP A 246 9.05 -34.19 -6.96
CA ASP A 246 8.81 -35.63 -7.05
C ASP A 246 7.87 -35.99 -8.21
N LEU A 247 6.89 -35.13 -8.50
CA LEU A 247 6.01 -35.27 -9.66
C LEU A 247 6.79 -35.11 -10.98
N ILE A 248 7.71 -34.14 -11.06
CA ILE A 248 8.57 -33.93 -12.24
C ILE A 248 9.46 -35.15 -12.46
N LEU A 249 10.16 -35.63 -11.41
CA LEU A 249 10.97 -36.85 -11.46
C LEU A 249 10.14 -38.06 -11.91
N THR A 250 8.91 -38.20 -11.40
CA THR A 250 7.99 -39.27 -11.81
C THR A 250 7.61 -39.15 -13.29
N SER A 251 7.39 -37.93 -13.80
CA SER A 251 7.08 -37.69 -15.20
C SER A 251 8.26 -38.06 -16.10
N MET A 252 9.48 -37.63 -15.75
CA MET A 252 10.71 -37.97 -16.48
C MET A 252 10.95 -39.48 -16.54
N TYR A 253 10.74 -40.19 -15.44
CA TYR A 253 10.86 -41.66 -15.40
C TYR A 253 9.83 -42.33 -16.32
N LYS A 254 8.55 -41.93 -16.24
CA LYS A 254 7.48 -42.49 -17.08
C LYS A 254 7.67 -42.19 -18.56
N ASP A 255 8.27 -41.05 -18.88
CA ASP A 255 8.56 -40.64 -20.26
C ASP A 255 9.85 -41.31 -20.80
N GLY A 256 10.58 -42.08 -19.96
CA GLY A 256 11.80 -42.80 -20.34
C GLY A 256 13.04 -41.91 -20.44
N VAL A 257 12.98 -40.69 -19.89
CA VAL A 257 14.08 -39.72 -19.87
C VAL A 257 15.18 -40.16 -18.90
N ILE A 258 14.80 -40.76 -17.77
CA ILE A 258 15.71 -41.26 -16.73
C ILE A 258 15.42 -42.72 -16.41
N ASP A 259 16.44 -43.47 -16.01
CA ASP A 259 16.28 -44.85 -15.55
C ASP A 259 15.79 -44.93 -14.10
N GLU A 260 15.35 -46.14 -13.69
CA GLU A 260 14.81 -46.38 -12.35
C GLU A 260 15.82 -46.08 -11.23
N LYS A 261 17.11 -46.35 -11.48
CA LYS A 261 18.18 -46.08 -10.50
C LYS A 261 18.35 -44.59 -10.27
N THR A 262 18.40 -43.81 -11.35
CA THR A 262 18.53 -42.35 -11.34
C THR A 262 17.31 -41.70 -10.68
N TYR A 263 16.11 -42.14 -11.04
CA TYR A 263 14.86 -41.70 -10.42
C TYR A 263 14.87 -41.91 -8.90
N ASN A 264 15.19 -43.13 -8.45
CA ASN A 264 15.20 -43.46 -7.02
C ASN A 264 16.28 -42.69 -6.25
N ASN A 265 17.45 -42.46 -6.85
CA ASN A 265 18.52 -41.68 -6.22
C ASN A 265 18.14 -40.19 -6.11
N ALA A 266 17.64 -39.58 -7.20
CA ALA A 266 17.24 -38.18 -7.20
C ALA A 266 16.08 -37.91 -6.22
N LYS A 267 15.10 -38.82 -6.14
CA LYS A 267 13.97 -38.68 -5.20
C LYS A 267 14.38 -38.78 -3.73
N LYS A 268 15.41 -39.57 -3.42
CA LYS A 268 15.95 -39.72 -2.06
C LYS A 268 16.85 -38.58 -1.63
N GLN A 269 17.33 -37.76 -2.57
CA GLN A 269 18.18 -36.62 -2.24
C GLN A 269 17.42 -35.61 -1.39
N GLU A 270 18.02 -35.26 -0.26
CA GLU A 270 17.59 -34.14 0.59
C GLU A 270 18.02 -32.82 -0.05
N ILE A 271 17.12 -31.83 -0.05
CA ILE A 271 17.36 -30.51 -0.62
C ILE A 271 17.70 -29.56 0.51
N VAL A 272 18.86 -28.92 0.41
CA VAL A 272 19.33 -27.90 1.34
C VAL A 272 19.54 -26.62 0.54
N LEU A 273 18.94 -25.52 1.00
CA LEU A 273 19.11 -24.21 0.37
C LEU A 273 20.33 -23.51 0.97
N GLU A 274 21.15 -22.91 0.12
CA GLU A 274 22.33 -22.11 0.47
C GLU A 274 22.17 -20.72 -0.16
N ARG A 275 21.63 -19.77 0.59
CA ARG A 275 21.29 -18.41 0.11
C ARG A 275 22.31 -17.38 0.60
N PRO A 276 22.77 -16.43 -0.23
CA PRO A 276 23.70 -15.38 0.19
C PRO A 276 23.03 -14.33 1.10
N ASP A 277 23.81 -13.78 2.03
CA ASP A 277 23.40 -12.65 2.87
C ASP A 277 23.28 -11.38 2.02
N SER A 278 22.12 -10.72 2.06
CA SER A 278 21.91 -9.42 1.40
C SER A 278 21.80 -8.33 2.45
N VAL A 279 22.49 -7.21 2.24
CA VAL A 279 22.29 -5.97 3.01
C VAL A 279 20.91 -5.45 2.64
N LYS A 280 19.91 -5.63 3.51
CA LYS A 280 18.52 -5.28 3.25
C LYS A 280 18.15 -4.00 3.99
N ASN A 281 17.63 -3.01 3.28
CA ASN A 281 16.91 -1.89 3.87
C ASN A 281 15.49 -2.35 4.27
N ASN A 282 15.42 -3.32 5.18
CA ASN A 282 14.28 -4.19 5.44
C ASN A 282 12.91 -3.47 5.43
N TYR A 283 12.75 -2.48 6.31
CA TYR A 283 11.46 -1.78 6.47
C TYR A 283 11.17 -0.79 5.33
N VAL A 284 12.20 -0.14 4.79
CA VAL A 284 12.03 0.78 3.66
C VAL A 284 11.64 0.02 2.40
N GLU A 285 12.36 -1.05 2.07
CA GLU A 285 12.11 -1.86 0.88
C GLU A 285 10.70 -2.46 0.90
N THR A 286 10.29 -3.08 2.01
CA THR A 286 8.95 -3.67 2.13
C THR A 286 7.84 -2.63 1.94
N TYR A 287 8.02 -1.42 2.46
CA TYR A 287 7.04 -0.35 2.30
C TYR A 287 7.05 0.25 0.90
N VAL A 288 8.23 0.51 0.32
CA VAL A 288 8.34 1.01 -1.05
C VAL A 288 7.72 0.02 -2.03
N TYR A 289 7.95 -1.29 -1.88
CA TYR A 289 7.37 -2.28 -2.79
C TYR A 289 5.85 -2.33 -2.66
N TYR A 290 5.34 -2.23 -1.44
CA TYR A 290 3.90 -2.12 -1.18
C TYR A 290 3.30 -0.88 -1.88
N CYS A 291 3.88 0.31 -1.67
CA CYS A 291 3.37 1.54 -2.27
C CYS A 291 3.54 1.57 -3.80
N ALA A 292 4.68 1.13 -4.34
CA ALA A 292 4.91 1.06 -5.78
C ALA A 292 3.97 0.07 -6.47
N THR A 293 3.72 -1.08 -5.83
CA THR A 293 2.73 -2.05 -6.33
C THR A 293 1.34 -1.43 -6.37
N LYS A 294 0.91 -0.75 -5.31
CA LYS A 294 -0.39 -0.07 -5.28
C LYS A 294 -0.51 1.05 -6.32
N ALA A 295 0.54 1.86 -6.47
CA ALA A 295 0.60 2.91 -7.49
C ALA A 295 0.44 2.32 -8.91
N LEU A 296 1.12 1.21 -9.21
CA LEU A 296 0.96 0.52 -10.49
C LEU A 296 -0.45 -0.08 -10.66
N MET A 297 -1.02 -0.68 -9.61
CA MET A 297 -2.39 -1.18 -9.64
C MET A 297 -3.40 -0.06 -9.98
N GLU A 298 -3.21 1.13 -9.41
CA GLU A 298 -4.03 2.30 -9.71
C GLU A 298 -3.88 2.71 -11.18
N THR A 299 -2.67 2.71 -11.73
CA THR A 299 -2.45 2.99 -13.17
C THR A 299 -3.09 1.95 -14.08
N GLU A 300 -3.25 0.70 -13.61
CA GLU A 300 -4.00 -0.37 -14.28
C GLU A 300 -5.52 -0.28 -14.04
N GLY A 301 -5.99 0.76 -13.34
CA GLY A 301 -7.42 1.01 -13.08
C GLY A 301 -8.02 0.21 -11.92
N PHE A 302 -7.19 -0.30 -11.00
CA PHE A 302 -7.69 -1.00 -9.82
C PHE A 302 -8.28 -0.03 -8.79
N GLU A 303 -9.54 -0.23 -8.43
CA GLU A 303 -10.22 0.56 -7.39
C GLU A 303 -10.05 -0.07 -6.00
N PHE A 304 -9.39 0.63 -5.08
CA PHE A 304 -9.25 0.19 -3.69
C PHE A 304 -10.52 0.47 -2.88
N LYS A 305 -10.97 -0.51 -2.09
CA LYS A 305 -12.12 -0.37 -1.19
C LYS A 305 -11.95 -1.20 0.07
N ASN A 306 -12.52 -0.70 1.16
CA ASN A 306 -12.53 -1.34 2.47
C ASN A 306 -13.94 -1.76 2.92
N ASP A 307 -14.99 -1.28 2.25
CA ASP A 307 -16.38 -1.59 2.56
C ASP A 307 -17.01 -2.55 1.54
N PHE A 308 -17.74 -3.55 2.05
CA PHE A 308 -18.36 -4.59 1.23
C PHE A 308 -19.81 -4.84 1.64
N ALA A 309 -20.70 -4.96 0.65
CA ALA A 309 -22.12 -5.22 0.89
C ALA A 309 -22.41 -6.66 1.36
N SER A 310 -21.51 -7.60 1.09
CA SER A 310 -21.60 -9.00 1.53
C SER A 310 -20.21 -9.65 1.56
N GLU A 311 -20.12 -10.79 2.27
CA GLU A 311 -18.88 -11.57 2.32
C GLU A 311 -18.46 -12.07 0.93
N GLU A 312 -19.41 -12.45 0.07
CA GLU A 312 -19.09 -12.89 -1.30
C GLU A 312 -18.48 -11.75 -2.15
N ALA A 313 -18.93 -10.51 -1.92
CA ALA A 313 -18.35 -9.34 -2.58
C ALA A 313 -16.94 -9.01 -2.07
N LYS A 314 -16.70 -9.23 -0.77
CA LYS A 314 -15.38 -9.13 -0.14
C LYS A 314 -14.41 -10.16 -0.70
N GLU A 315 -14.78 -11.44 -0.68
CA GLU A 315 -13.95 -12.52 -1.24
C GLU A 315 -13.64 -12.32 -2.73
N ALA A 316 -14.61 -11.82 -3.52
CA ALA A 316 -14.40 -11.52 -4.93
C ALA A 316 -13.41 -10.39 -5.15
N TYR A 317 -13.49 -9.34 -4.31
CA TYR A 317 -12.52 -8.26 -4.32
C TYR A 317 -11.13 -8.73 -3.87
N GLU A 318 -11.03 -9.51 -2.80
CA GLU A 318 -9.75 -10.04 -2.29
C GLU A 318 -9.04 -10.87 -3.37
N ARG A 319 -9.75 -11.73 -4.11
CA ARG A 319 -9.18 -12.47 -5.25
C ARG A 319 -8.67 -11.54 -6.35
N ALA A 320 -9.43 -10.49 -6.68
CA ALA A 320 -9.01 -9.52 -7.70
C ALA A 320 -7.82 -8.69 -7.23
N TYR A 321 -7.81 -8.27 -5.97
CA TYR A 321 -6.72 -7.56 -5.31
C TYR A 321 -5.45 -8.40 -5.32
N GLU A 322 -5.51 -9.65 -4.87
CA GLU A 322 -4.36 -10.56 -4.86
C GLU A 322 -3.79 -10.78 -6.25
N GLU A 323 -4.65 -10.96 -7.25
CA GLU A 323 -4.22 -11.11 -8.63
C GLU A 323 -3.49 -9.86 -9.15
N ALA A 324 -4.11 -8.69 -9.02
CA ALA A 324 -3.54 -7.42 -9.46
C ALA A 324 -2.24 -7.10 -8.72
N TYR A 325 -2.24 -7.26 -7.39
CA TYR A 325 -1.06 -7.05 -6.55
C TYR A 325 0.09 -7.95 -6.98
N ASN A 326 -0.14 -9.25 -7.16
CA ASN A 326 0.90 -10.19 -7.58
C ASN A 326 1.49 -9.83 -8.94
N ASN A 327 0.65 -9.43 -9.89
CA ASN A 327 1.07 -9.02 -11.23
C ASN A 327 1.93 -7.75 -11.19
N CYS A 328 1.44 -6.70 -10.52
CA CYS A 328 2.14 -5.42 -10.38
C CYS A 328 3.45 -5.58 -9.60
N ASN A 329 3.43 -6.30 -8.47
CA ASN A 329 4.61 -6.54 -7.66
C ASN A 329 5.66 -7.35 -8.44
N ALA A 330 5.27 -8.36 -9.22
CA ALA A 330 6.20 -9.07 -10.10
C ALA A 330 6.80 -8.14 -11.15
N SER A 331 6.02 -7.20 -11.70
CA SER A 331 6.48 -6.25 -12.71
C SER A 331 7.59 -5.33 -12.18
N LEU A 332 7.65 -5.06 -10.87
CA LEU A 332 8.72 -4.27 -10.24
C LEU A 332 10.11 -4.87 -10.47
N PHE A 333 10.22 -6.17 -10.70
CA PHE A 333 11.51 -6.86 -10.89
C PHE A 333 11.86 -7.11 -12.36
N THR A 334 10.89 -6.95 -13.27
CA THR A 334 11.03 -7.34 -14.68
C THR A 334 10.94 -6.20 -15.68
N SER A 335 10.38 -5.06 -15.26
CA SER A 335 9.93 -4.03 -16.21
C SER A 335 10.85 -2.80 -16.25
N GLY A 336 11.94 -2.78 -15.47
CA GLY A 336 12.95 -1.74 -15.56
C GLY A 336 12.53 -0.37 -15.06
N TYR A 337 11.66 -0.30 -14.06
CA TYR A 337 11.15 0.96 -13.58
C TYR A 337 12.25 1.84 -12.94
N ARG A 338 12.03 3.14 -12.95
CA ARG A 338 12.74 4.08 -12.06
C ARG A 338 11.72 4.61 -11.06
N ILE A 339 11.88 4.23 -9.81
CA ILE A 339 10.92 4.48 -8.73
C ILE A 339 11.52 5.56 -7.83
N TYR A 340 10.93 6.74 -7.85
CA TYR A 340 11.36 7.89 -7.05
C TYR A 340 10.48 8.00 -5.82
N THR A 341 11.10 8.09 -4.64
CA THR A 341 10.39 8.08 -3.37
C THR A 341 10.57 9.37 -2.58
N SER A 342 9.69 9.61 -1.62
CA SER A 342 9.82 10.65 -0.60
C SER A 342 10.73 10.25 0.58
N ILE A 343 11.18 8.99 0.63
CA ILE A 343 11.99 8.48 1.74
C ILE A 343 13.31 9.26 1.82
N ASP A 344 13.63 9.76 3.00
CA ASP A 344 14.92 10.37 3.32
C ASP A 344 15.73 9.39 4.15
N LEU A 345 16.80 8.83 3.58
CA LEU A 345 17.61 7.81 4.25
C LEU A 345 18.31 8.32 5.52
N ASN A 346 18.57 9.63 5.66
CA ASN A 346 19.12 10.19 6.88
C ASN A 346 18.06 10.17 8.00
N LYS A 347 16.85 10.66 7.72
CA LYS A 347 15.73 10.63 8.67
C LYS A 347 15.36 9.19 9.03
N GLN A 348 15.34 8.30 8.04
CA GLN A 348 15.14 6.87 8.23
C GLN A 348 16.16 6.26 9.20
N GLN A 349 17.46 6.54 9.00
CA GLN A 349 18.51 6.01 9.86
C GLN A 349 18.43 6.57 11.27
N LYS A 350 18.11 7.87 11.43
CA LYS A 350 17.88 8.49 12.73
C LYS A 350 16.76 7.78 13.48
N LEU A 351 15.60 7.58 12.85
CA LEU A 351 14.47 6.88 13.48
C LEU A 351 14.84 5.44 13.89
N GLN A 352 15.52 4.70 13.01
CA GLN A 352 15.96 3.33 13.30
C GLN A 352 16.90 3.32 14.52
N THR A 353 17.90 4.19 14.52
CA THR A 353 18.90 4.29 15.59
C THR A 353 18.24 4.63 16.92
N THR A 354 17.34 5.62 16.94
CA THR A 354 16.62 6.00 18.16
C THR A 354 15.79 4.84 18.71
N ILE A 355 15.06 4.11 17.86
CA ILE A 355 14.28 2.93 18.28
C ILE A 355 15.21 1.84 18.86
N ASP A 356 16.34 1.58 18.20
CA ASP A 356 17.29 0.55 18.62
C ASP A 356 17.91 0.88 19.98
N THR A 357 18.41 2.11 20.13
CA THR A 357 19.07 2.58 21.36
C THR A 357 18.10 2.68 22.52
N LYS A 358 16.88 3.21 22.32
CA LYS A 358 15.90 3.34 23.42
C LYS A 358 15.38 2.01 23.93
N LEU A 359 15.49 0.94 23.14
CA LEU A 359 15.02 -0.39 23.51
C LEU A 359 16.18 -1.38 23.71
N GLU A 360 17.44 -0.93 23.72
CA GLU A 360 18.62 -1.79 23.72
C GLU A 360 18.72 -2.73 24.92
N GLU A 361 18.21 -2.31 26.08
CA GLU A 361 18.21 -3.11 27.32
C GLU A 361 17.30 -4.34 27.24
N PHE A 362 16.36 -4.38 26.30
CA PHE A 362 15.46 -5.51 26.09
C PHE A 362 16.07 -6.51 25.11
N THR A 363 16.71 -7.56 25.62
CA THR A 363 17.43 -8.54 24.80
C THR A 363 16.68 -9.86 24.60
N ASP A 364 15.50 -10.02 25.20
CA ASP A 364 14.69 -11.23 25.04
C ASP A 364 14.30 -11.42 23.57
N VAL A 365 14.36 -12.67 23.09
CA VAL A 365 13.97 -13.06 21.74
C VAL A 365 12.84 -14.09 21.76
N ASN A 366 12.08 -14.18 20.67
CA ASN A 366 11.07 -15.23 20.46
C ASN A 366 11.73 -16.54 19.95
N ASP A 367 10.91 -17.56 19.68
CA ASP A 367 11.36 -18.87 19.21
C ASP A 367 12.12 -18.83 17.86
N GLU A 368 11.97 -17.74 17.10
CA GLU A 368 12.61 -17.49 15.81
C GLU A 368 13.90 -16.64 15.93
N GLY A 369 14.31 -16.29 17.15
CA GLY A 369 15.49 -15.44 17.40
C GLY A 369 15.24 -13.94 17.16
N ILE A 370 13.99 -13.52 16.96
CA ILE A 370 13.58 -12.13 16.78
C ILE A 370 13.41 -11.47 18.15
N LEU A 371 13.93 -10.26 18.34
CA LEU A 371 13.71 -9.47 19.56
C LEU A 371 12.22 -9.38 19.89
N ALA A 372 11.86 -9.76 21.12
CA ALA A 372 10.47 -9.94 21.52
C ALA A 372 9.75 -8.60 21.72
N LEU A 373 10.42 -7.64 22.39
CA LEU A 373 9.92 -6.27 22.49
C LEU A 373 10.34 -5.49 21.25
N GLN A 374 9.36 -4.89 20.60
CA GLN A 374 9.52 -4.19 19.34
C GLN A 374 9.11 -2.72 19.47
N GLY A 375 9.67 -1.90 18.61
CA GLY A 375 9.27 -0.52 18.39
C GLY A 375 9.05 -0.29 16.90
N ALA A 376 8.03 0.49 16.55
CA ALA A 376 7.75 0.87 15.17
C ALA A 376 7.42 2.36 15.09
N GLY A 377 7.80 3.01 14.00
CA GLY A 377 7.57 4.43 13.80
C GLY A 377 7.35 4.81 12.35
N VAL A 378 6.56 5.86 12.13
CA VAL A 378 6.29 6.47 10.83
C VAL A 378 6.41 7.97 10.96
N CYS A 379 7.11 8.62 10.03
CA CYS A 379 7.25 10.07 9.94
C CYS A 379 6.72 10.54 8.59
N ILE A 380 5.76 11.47 8.64
CA ILE A 380 5.17 12.15 7.48
C ILE A 380 5.70 13.57 7.41
N ASP A 381 6.06 14.03 6.21
CA ASP A 381 6.32 15.44 5.93
C ASP A 381 5.00 16.18 5.77
N ASN A 382 4.75 17.14 6.65
CA ASN A 382 3.49 17.87 6.72
C ASN A 382 3.27 18.83 5.55
N SER A 383 4.31 19.19 4.80
CA SER A 383 4.18 20.02 3.60
C SER A 383 3.69 19.24 2.39
N THR A 384 3.98 17.94 2.32
CA THR A 384 3.63 17.07 1.19
C THR A 384 2.58 16.03 1.52
N GLY A 385 2.38 15.69 2.79
CA GLY A 385 1.58 14.55 3.22
C GLY A 385 2.27 13.19 3.04
N MET A 386 3.48 13.14 2.49
CA MET A 386 4.17 11.89 2.14
C MET A 386 5.02 11.33 3.29
N THR A 387 5.15 10.01 3.35
CA THR A 387 6.01 9.34 4.34
C THR A 387 7.49 9.53 3.98
N VAL A 388 8.27 10.09 4.91
CA VAL A 388 9.73 10.33 4.74
C VAL A 388 10.60 9.34 5.52
N ALA A 389 10.05 8.66 6.53
CA ALA A 389 10.72 7.58 7.25
C ALA A 389 9.72 6.54 7.77
N ILE A 390 10.09 5.26 7.71
CA ILE A 390 9.28 4.14 8.18
C ILE A 390 10.14 3.01 8.79
N VAL A 391 9.94 2.73 10.07
CA VAL A 391 10.64 1.67 10.79
C VAL A 391 9.63 0.69 11.37
N GLY A 392 9.71 -0.58 10.99
CA GLY A 392 8.76 -1.62 11.37
C GLY A 392 9.18 -2.50 12.55
N GLY A 393 10.34 -2.23 13.14
CA GLY A 393 10.94 -3.03 14.19
C GLY A 393 12.36 -2.59 14.51
N ARG A 394 12.95 -3.23 15.52
CA ARG A 394 14.36 -3.04 15.87
C ARG A 394 15.28 -3.68 14.83
N SER A 395 16.49 -3.15 14.70
CA SER A 395 17.56 -3.77 13.92
C SER A 395 17.97 -5.08 14.57
N GLN A 396 18.06 -6.14 13.78
CA GLN A 396 18.43 -7.48 14.24
C GLN A 396 18.98 -8.30 13.08
N ASP A 397 19.89 -9.21 13.39
CA ASP A 397 20.59 -10.03 12.40
C ASP A 397 19.74 -11.24 12.02
N VAL A 398 18.95 -11.09 10.96
CA VAL A 398 17.97 -12.09 10.52
C VAL A 398 18.02 -12.25 9.00
N SER A 399 17.94 -13.50 8.55
CA SER A 399 18.02 -13.84 7.13
C SER A 399 16.69 -13.57 6.41
N GLY A 400 16.37 -12.31 6.13
CA GLY A 400 15.02 -12.02 5.61
C GLY A 400 14.58 -10.58 5.69
N TYR A 401 13.35 -10.35 5.23
CA TYR A 401 12.55 -9.24 5.71
C TYR A 401 11.86 -9.68 7.00
N THR A 402 11.68 -8.76 7.94
CA THR A 402 10.89 -8.99 9.14
C THR A 402 9.53 -8.32 8.97
N LEU A 403 8.58 -8.69 9.82
CA LEU A 403 7.28 -8.03 9.86
C LEU A 403 7.47 -6.51 10.00
N ASN A 404 6.96 -5.75 9.03
CA ASN A 404 6.99 -4.30 9.09
C ASN A 404 5.78 -3.79 9.88
N ARG A 405 5.94 -3.69 11.21
CA ARG A 405 4.84 -3.34 12.12
C ARG A 405 4.30 -1.93 11.93
N ALA A 406 5.01 -1.08 11.19
CA ALA A 406 4.57 0.28 10.92
C ALA A 406 3.30 0.34 10.06
N PHE A 407 3.06 -0.67 9.21
CA PHE A 407 1.87 -0.73 8.34
C PHE A 407 1.23 -2.13 8.22
N GLN A 408 1.94 -3.20 8.58
CA GLN A 408 1.44 -4.59 8.48
C GLN A 408 0.93 -5.16 9.80
N SER A 409 1.07 -4.41 10.91
CA SER A 409 0.67 -4.87 12.24
C SER A 409 -0.26 -3.85 12.90
N PHE A 410 -1.36 -4.36 13.45
CA PHE A 410 -2.42 -3.56 14.03
C PHE A 410 -2.50 -3.82 15.53
N ARG A 411 -2.54 -2.73 16.31
CA ARG A 411 -2.54 -2.77 17.77
C ARG A 411 -3.56 -1.78 18.31
N GLN A 412 -4.09 -2.06 19.49
CA GLN A 412 -5.05 -1.14 20.11
C GLN A 412 -4.35 0.21 20.39
N PRO A 413 -4.90 1.34 19.92
CA PRO A 413 -4.27 2.65 20.07
C PRO A 413 -4.31 3.18 21.52
N GLY A 414 -5.23 2.65 22.34
CA GLY A 414 -5.54 3.25 23.63
C GLY A 414 -6.02 4.69 23.46
N SER A 415 -5.67 5.57 24.41
CA SER A 415 -6.13 6.97 24.41
C SER A 415 -5.62 7.84 23.25
N SER A 416 -4.70 7.39 22.41
CA SER A 416 -4.25 8.16 21.25
C SER A 416 -5.34 8.25 20.16
N ILE A 417 -6.41 7.45 20.23
CA ILE A 417 -7.54 7.56 19.30
C ILE A 417 -8.48 8.73 19.62
N LYS A 418 -8.50 9.21 20.87
CA LYS A 418 -9.50 10.19 21.35
C LYS A 418 -9.55 11.49 20.55
N PRO A 419 -8.42 12.10 20.12
CA PRO A 419 -8.48 13.29 19.28
C PRO A 419 -9.23 13.05 17.97
N LEU A 420 -9.10 11.86 17.38
CA LEU A 420 -9.69 11.52 16.08
C LEU A 420 -11.20 11.30 16.18
N ILE A 421 -11.67 10.55 17.17
CA ILE A 421 -13.07 10.09 17.21
C ILE A 421 -13.93 10.70 18.32
N VAL A 422 -13.34 11.47 19.24
CA VAL A 422 -14.04 12.07 20.39
C VAL A 422 -13.92 13.58 20.39
N TYR A 423 -12.70 14.10 20.55
CA TYR A 423 -12.51 15.52 20.85
C TYR A 423 -12.67 16.41 19.62
N THR A 424 -12.06 16.09 18.48
CA THR A 424 -12.30 16.86 17.25
C THR A 424 -13.77 16.83 16.82
N PRO A 425 -14.46 15.67 16.83
CA PRO A 425 -15.91 15.63 16.58
C PRO A 425 -16.75 16.41 17.60
N ALA A 426 -16.35 16.48 18.87
CA ALA A 426 -17.03 17.29 19.88
C ALA A 426 -16.83 18.80 19.60
N LEU A 427 -15.64 19.23 19.17
CA LEU A 427 -15.39 20.61 18.76
C LEU A 427 -16.28 21.01 17.57
N GLU A 428 -16.53 20.10 16.61
CA GLU A 428 -17.50 20.33 15.53
C GLU A 428 -18.96 20.44 16.00
N MET A 429 -19.27 19.95 17.21
CA MET A 429 -20.58 20.10 17.84
C MET A 429 -20.71 21.41 18.61
N GLY A 430 -19.69 22.28 18.59
CA GLY A 430 -19.69 23.59 19.22
C GLY A 430 -19.03 23.64 20.60
N TYR A 431 -18.40 22.55 21.04
CA TYR A 431 -17.60 22.59 22.26
C TYR A 431 -16.37 23.49 22.08
N THR A 432 -15.99 24.19 23.16
CA THR A 432 -14.82 25.06 23.21
C THR A 432 -13.76 24.53 24.21
N PRO A 433 -12.48 24.92 24.09
CA PRO A 433 -11.45 24.47 25.03
C PRO A 433 -11.73 24.81 26.50
N ASP A 434 -12.48 25.89 26.75
CA ASP A 434 -12.76 26.42 28.09
C ASP A 434 -14.08 25.89 28.67
N ASP A 435 -14.85 25.11 27.91
CA ASP A 435 -16.07 24.48 28.40
C ASP A 435 -15.76 23.59 29.60
N ILE A 436 -16.61 23.70 30.63
CA ILE A 436 -16.49 22.89 31.84
C ILE A 436 -17.13 21.52 31.61
N VAL A 437 -16.34 20.48 31.84
CA VAL A 437 -16.74 19.07 31.75
C VAL A 437 -16.51 18.37 33.08
N MET A 438 -17.36 17.38 33.39
CA MET A 438 -17.31 16.68 34.67
C MET A 438 -16.48 15.39 34.58
N ASP A 439 -15.36 15.37 35.31
CA ASP A 439 -14.56 14.17 35.54
C ASP A 439 -14.95 13.50 36.86
N GLU A 440 -15.89 12.55 36.80
CA GLU A 440 -16.35 11.78 37.96
C GLU A 440 -16.56 10.29 37.65
N LYS A 441 -16.61 9.47 38.70
CA LYS A 441 -16.98 8.06 38.58
C LYS A 441 -18.50 7.95 38.51
N PHE A 442 -19.00 7.29 37.47
CA PHE A 442 -20.43 7.01 37.30
C PHE A 442 -20.68 5.53 36.96
N GLU A 443 -21.92 5.08 37.16
CA GLU A 443 -22.32 3.69 36.90
C GLU A 443 -22.29 3.39 35.40
N GLY A 444 -21.65 2.27 35.01
CA GLY A 444 -21.48 1.89 33.61
C GLY A 444 -20.36 2.64 32.85
N GLY A 445 -19.74 3.63 33.49
CA GLY A 445 -18.60 4.37 32.93
C GLY A 445 -17.24 3.69 33.14
N PRO A 446 -16.21 4.13 32.40
CA PRO A 446 -14.85 3.64 32.55
C PRO A 446 -14.19 4.24 33.80
N GLU A 447 -13.11 3.62 34.27
CA GLU A 447 -12.26 4.20 35.31
C GLU A 447 -11.11 5.02 34.69
N ASN A 448 -10.75 6.11 35.37
CA ASN A 448 -9.55 6.87 35.04
C ASN A 448 -8.28 6.12 35.46
N ALA A 449 -7.19 6.38 34.73
CA ALA A 449 -5.86 5.92 35.14
C ALA A 449 -5.53 6.41 36.57
N GLY A 450 -5.16 5.47 37.45
CA GLY A 450 -4.86 5.75 38.85
C GLY A 450 -6.07 6.02 39.76
N GLY A 451 -7.31 5.92 39.25
CA GLY A 451 -8.55 5.97 40.05
C GLY A 451 -8.88 7.33 40.66
N LYS A 452 -8.30 8.42 40.14
CA LYS A 452 -8.56 9.79 40.61
C LYS A 452 -9.47 10.55 39.65
N TYR A 453 -10.31 11.40 40.22
CA TYR A 453 -11.33 12.19 39.53
C TYR A 453 -11.14 13.65 39.91
N ALA A 454 -11.13 14.54 38.92
CA ALA A 454 -10.83 15.95 39.10
C ALA A 454 -12.08 16.81 39.38
N GLY A 455 -13.29 16.27 39.20
CA GLY A 455 -14.52 17.05 39.26
C GLY A 455 -14.66 17.93 38.02
N GLU A 456 -15.08 19.18 38.21
CA GLU A 456 -15.17 20.17 37.14
C GLU A 456 -13.78 20.56 36.62
N ILE A 457 -13.54 20.34 35.33
CA ILE A 457 -12.31 20.71 34.63
C ILE A 457 -12.65 21.31 33.27
N THR A 458 -11.72 22.04 32.67
CA THR A 458 -11.88 22.49 31.27
C THR A 458 -11.76 21.32 30.30
N LEU A 459 -12.35 21.43 29.12
CA LEU A 459 -12.17 20.45 28.05
C LEU A 459 -10.69 20.33 27.64
N ARG A 460 -9.95 21.45 27.64
CA ARG A 460 -8.49 21.48 27.45
C ARG A 460 -7.76 20.60 28.47
N ASP A 461 -8.08 20.73 29.75
CA ASP A 461 -7.49 19.90 30.80
C ASP A 461 -7.88 18.42 30.67
N ALA A 462 -9.11 18.14 30.24
CA ALA A 462 -9.55 16.77 29.98
C ALA A 462 -8.72 16.10 28.88
N VAL A 463 -8.36 16.84 27.83
CA VAL A 463 -7.44 16.39 26.77
C VAL A 463 -6.01 16.26 27.31
N ALA A 464 -5.50 17.27 28.00
CA ALA A 464 -4.13 17.32 28.53
C ALA A 464 -3.84 16.15 29.47
N TYR A 465 -4.77 15.84 30.38
CA TYR A 465 -4.68 14.74 31.34
C TYR A 465 -5.36 13.44 30.86
N SER A 466 -5.86 13.41 29.62
CA SER A 466 -6.38 12.21 28.97
C SER A 466 -7.50 11.49 29.73
N LYS A 467 -8.47 12.24 30.29
CA LYS A 467 -9.54 11.71 31.15
C LYS A 467 -10.44 10.73 30.40
N ASN A 468 -10.71 9.55 30.99
CA ASN A 468 -11.49 8.48 30.35
C ASN A 468 -12.99 8.72 30.49
N THR A 469 -13.42 9.15 31.68
CA THR A 469 -14.81 9.49 32.02
C THR A 469 -15.35 10.59 31.11
N VAL A 470 -14.58 11.65 30.88
CA VAL A 470 -14.96 12.76 29.99
C VAL A 470 -15.03 12.30 28.54
N ALA A 471 -14.02 11.55 28.08
CA ALA A 471 -14.02 11.02 26.71
C ALA A 471 -15.25 10.13 26.45
N TRP A 472 -15.63 9.31 27.42
CA TRP A 472 -16.80 8.45 27.33
C TRP A 472 -18.11 9.25 27.24
N GLN A 473 -18.29 10.24 28.12
CA GLN A 473 -19.48 11.09 28.11
C GLN A 473 -19.62 11.91 26.82
N LEU A 474 -18.50 12.43 26.28
CA LEU A 474 -18.52 13.12 24.99
C LEU A 474 -18.79 12.17 23.83
N TYR A 475 -18.23 10.96 23.86
CA TYR A 475 -18.47 9.97 22.82
C TYR A 475 -19.91 9.46 22.79
N GLU A 476 -20.60 9.45 23.93
CA GLU A 476 -22.03 9.14 24.00
C GLU A 476 -22.86 10.20 23.23
N GLN A 477 -22.44 11.47 23.27
CA GLN A 477 -23.06 12.56 22.53
C GLN A 477 -22.67 12.56 21.04
N VAL A 478 -21.39 12.30 20.73
CA VAL A 478 -20.91 12.13 19.35
C VAL A 478 -21.56 10.92 18.70
N THR A 479 -21.84 9.87 19.47
CA THR A 479 -22.26 8.51 19.09
C THR A 479 -21.13 7.64 18.50
N PRO A 480 -21.11 6.32 18.77
CA PRO A 480 -20.13 5.42 18.18
C PRO A 480 -20.15 5.41 16.65
N GLU A 481 -21.32 5.54 16.04
CA GLU A 481 -21.49 5.58 14.59
C GLU A 481 -20.79 6.78 13.97
N LYS A 482 -20.98 7.98 14.52
CA LYS A 482 -20.31 9.19 14.01
C LYS A 482 -18.81 9.14 14.28
N GLY A 483 -18.41 8.71 15.49
CA GLY A 483 -17.01 8.64 15.89
C GLY A 483 -16.18 7.69 15.02
N ILE A 484 -16.63 6.45 14.87
CA ILE A 484 -15.99 5.47 13.98
C ILE A 484 -16.05 5.91 12.50
N GLY A 485 -17.11 6.64 12.11
CA GLY A 485 -17.25 7.21 10.78
C GLY A 485 -16.02 8.00 10.31
N TYR A 486 -15.37 8.78 11.18
CA TYR A 486 -14.14 9.50 10.83
C TYR A 486 -12.97 8.56 10.52
N LEU A 487 -12.85 7.40 11.18
CA LEU A 487 -11.80 6.42 10.87
C LEU A 487 -12.02 5.78 9.48
N ASN A 488 -13.28 5.57 9.10
CA ASN A 488 -13.63 5.09 7.76
C ASN A 488 -13.26 6.13 6.70
N THR A 489 -13.59 7.41 6.91
CA THR A 489 -13.21 8.50 5.98
C THR A 489 -11.69 8.66 5.90
N LEU A 490 -10.98 8.48 7.02
CA LEU A 490 -9.51 8.42 7.05
C LEU A 490 -8.95 7.16 6.36
N GLY A 491 -9.77 6.17 6.01
CA GLY A 491 -9.35 4.94 5.36
C GLY A 491 -8.55 4.01 6.27
N PHE A 492 -8.98 3.81 7.51
CA PHE A 492 -8.45 2.77 8.40
C PHE A 492 -8.94 1.40 7.92
N SER A 493 -8.05 0.40 7.84
CA SER A 493 -8.31 -0.83 7.07
C SER A 493 -9.00 -1.95 7.84
N HIS A 494 -9.05 -1.90 9.17
CA HIS A 494 -9.59 -2.97 10.03
C HIS A 494 -10.62 -2.46 11.05
N ILE A 495 -11.60 -1.71 10.58
CA ILE A 495 -12.77 -1.33 11.37
C ILE A 495 -13.81 -2.43 11.26
N GLU A 496 -14.06 -3.14 12.36
CA GLU A 496 -15.02 -4.23 12.44
C GLU A 496 -16.39 -3.73 12.93
N LYS A 497 -17.43 -4.52 12.66
CA LYS A 497 -18.79 -4.19 13.12
C LYS A 497 -18.89 -4.04 14.65
N ASP A 498 -18.12 -4.83 15.38
CA ASP A 498 -18.09 -4.79 16.85
C ASP A 498 -17.36 -3.56 17.40
N ASP A 499 -16.66 -2.79 16.56
CA ASP A 499 -15.95 -1.56 16.96
C ASP A 499 -16.90 -0.36 17.10
N TYR A 500 -18.15 -0.46 16.62
CA TYR A 500 -19.20 0.56 16.77
C TYR A 500 -19.81 0.55 18.18
N GLY A 501 -18.96 0.52 19.20
CA GLY A 501 -19.34 0.51 20.61
C GLY A 501 -18.58 1.55 21.42
N MET A 502 -19.03 1.79 22.66
CA MET A 502 -18.45 2.82 23.53
C MET A 502 -16.97 2.58 23.86
N ALA A 503 -16.50 1.33 23.84
CA ALA A 503 -15.09 1.02 24.12
C ALA A 503 -14.11 1.62 23.10
N ALA A 504 -14.56 1.92 21.88
CA ALA A 504 -13.74 2.50 20.84
C ALA A 504 -13.13 3.85 21.25
N CYS A 505 -13.87 4.69 21.99
CA CYS A 505 -13.39 5.99 22.45
C CYS A 505 -12.15 5.91 23.36
N LEU A 506 -11.85 4.72 23.90
CA LEU A 506 -10.67 4.45 24.73
C LEU A 506 -9.63 3.58 24.01
N GLY A 507 -9.81 3.33 22.70
CA GLY A 507 -8.94 2.50 21.87
C GLY A 507 -9.26 1.00 21.90
N GLY A 508 -10.43 0.63 22.45
CA GLY A 508 -10.93 -0.74 22.40
C GLY A 508 -11.46 -1.09 21.02
N LEU A 509 -10.56 -1.49 20.12
CA LEU A 509 -10.86 -1.99 18.78
C LEU A 509 -10.56 -3.50 18.69
N THR A 510 -11.26 -4.18 17.80
CA THR A 510 -11.21 -5.64 17.60
C THR A 510 -9.85 -6.07 17.06
N VAL A 511 -9.35 -5.38 16.03
CA VAL A 511 -8.04 -5.62 15.43
C VAL A 511 -7.03 -4.55 15.87
N GLY A 512 -7.43 -3.27 15.86
CA GLY A 512 -6.57 -2.14 16.19
C GLY A 512 -6.15 -1.35 14.96
N VAL A 513 -5.05 -0.60 15.10
CA VAL A 513 -4.56 0.35 14.10
C VAL A 513 -3.04 0.23 13.96
N SER A 514 -2.52 0.64 12.82
CA SER A 514 -1.09 0.69 12.53
C SER A 514 -0.49 2.07 12.84
N PRO A 515 0.84 2.17 13.07
CA PRO A 515 1.53 3.46 13.17
C PRO A 515 1.32 4.39 11.97
N LEU A 516 1.24 3.86 10.75
CA LEU A 516 0.96 4.62 9.53
C LEU A 516 -0.43 5.27 9.57
N GLU A 517 -1.47 4.53 9.97
CA GLU A 517 -2.83 5.06 10.08
C GLU A 517 -2.93 6.15 11.16
N MET A 518 -2.25 5.95 12.29
CA MET A 518 -2.20 6.94 13.35
C MET A 518 -1.45 8.22 12.92
N ALA A 519 -0.33 8.09 12.20
CA ALA A 519 0.38 9.23 11.65
C ALA A 519 -0.52 10.01 10.66
N LYS A 520 -1.21 9.29 9.76
CA LYS A 520 -2.18 9.86 8.80
C LYS A 520 -3.28 10.65 9.50
N GLY A 521 -3.89 10.08 10.55
CA GLY A 521 -4.95 10.75 11.31
C GLY A 521 -4.50 12.06 11.96
N TYR A 522 -3.28 12.10 12.50
CA TYR A 522 -2.74 13.30 13.14
C TYR A 522 -2.25 14.33 12.12
N ALA A 523 -1.69 13.88 11.00
CA ALA A 523 -1.33 14.74 9.88
C ALA A 523 -2.58 15.41 9.28
N THR A 524 -3.74 14.72 9.31
CA THR A 524 -5.03 15.28 8.91
C THR A 524 -5.50 16.38 9.87
N ILE A 525 -5.37 16.19 11.20
CA ILE A 525 -5.65 17.26 12.17
C ILE A 525 -4.74 18.47 11.92
N PHE A 526 -3.45 18.23 11.71
CA PHE A 526 -2.49 19.30 11.41
C PHE A 526 -2.85 20.06 10.13
N ASN A 527 -3.25 19.34 9.08
CA ASN A 527 -3.56 19.90 7.76
C ASN A 527 -4.99 20.43 7.68
N ASP A 528 -5.42 21.20 8.68
CA ASP A 528 -6.73 21.86 8.73
C ASP A 528 -7.94 20.91 8.51
N GLY A 529 -7.78 19.65 8.89
CA GLY A 529 -8.81 18.62 8.73
C GLY A 529 -8.83 17.93 7.36
N TYR A 530 -7.90 18.23 6.45
CA TYR A 530 -7.79 17.61 5.13
C TYR A 530 -6.80 16.44 5.14
N MET A 531 -7.29 15.26 4.79
CA MET A 531 -6.50 14.03 4.70
C MET A 531 -5.83 13.92 3.34
N ARG A 532 -4.59 13.42 3.37
CA ARG A 532 -3.71 13.14 2.23
C ARG A 532 -3.20 11.70 2.33
N ASP A 533 -3.00 11.01 1.20
CA ASP A 533 -2.49 9.63 1.21
C ASP A 533 -1.00 9.62 1.61
N PRO A 534 -0.63 8.98 2.75
CA PRO A 534 0.73 8.98 3.27
C PRO A 534 1.66 8.02 2.55
N GLY A 535 1.46 7.76 1.26
CA GLY A 535 2.36 6.93 0.45
C GLY A 535 3.80 7.47 0.42
N CYS A 536 4.69 6.73 -0.23
CA CYS A 536 6.08 7.17 -0.41
C CYS A 536 6.53 7.28 -1.88
N ILE A 537 5.68 6.95 -2.84
CA ILE A 537 6.03 7.02 -4.27
C ILE A 537 5.71 8.40 -4.79
N MET A 538 6.73 9.13 -5.24
CA MET A 538 6.55 10.41 -5.91
C MET A 538 6.31 10.21 -7.41
N LYS A 539 7.04 9.28 -8.02
CA LYS A 539 7.01 9.04 -9.46
C LYS A 539 7.51 7.65 -9.82
N ILE A 540 6.91 7.01 -10.82
CA ILE A 540 7.41 5.80 -11.47
C ILE A 540 7.55 6.08 -12.96
N THR A 541 8.73 5.81 -13.53
CA THR A 541 8.92 5.81 -14.99
C THR A 541 9.25 4.42 -15.51
N ASP A 542 8.97 4.17 -16.78
CA ASP A 542 9.51 3.01 -17.48
C ASP A 542 11.01 3.19 -17.80
N ALA A 543 11.59 2.14 -18.39
CA ALA A 543 12.95 2.08 -18.93
C ALA A 543 13.30 3.22 -19.91
N ALA A 544 12.33 3.68 -20.70
CA ALA A 544 12.51 4.73 -21.70
C ALA A 544 12.36 6.14 -21.10
N GLY A 545 11.99 6.25 -19.82
CA GLY A 545 11.76 7.50 -19.11
C GLY A 545 10.34 8.05 -19.25
N ASN A 546 9.39 7.28 -19.78
CA ASN A 546 7.98 7.68 -19.80
C ASN A 546 7.40 7.57 -18.38
N ILE A 547 6.66 8.59 -17.96
CA ILE A 547 5.99 8.60 -16.65
C ILE A 547 4.80 7.64 -16.69
N LEU A 548 4.81 6.65 -15.80
CA LEU A 548 3.71 5.70 -15.59
C LEU A 548 2.81 6.15 -14.45
N TYR A 549 3.42 6.67 -13.39
CA TYR A 549 2.75 7.18 -12.20
C TYR A 549 3.43 8.45 -11.72
N GLU A 550 2.64 9.41 -11.27
CA GLU A 550 3.10 10.60 -10.56
C GLU A 550 2.11 10.90 -9.46
N ALA A 551 2.61 11.14 -8.24
CA ALA A 551 1.78 11.31 -7.07
C ALA A 551 0.88 12.54 -7.23
N ASN A 552 -0.43 12.34 -7.07
CA ASN A 552 -1.39 13.42 -6.90
C ASN A 552 -1.91 13.35 -5.46
N GLN A 553 -1.60 14.38 -4.67
CA GLN A 553 -2.03 14.46 -3.28
C GLN A 553 -3.44 15.06 -3.21
N GLU A 554 -4.43 14.24 -3.53
CA GLU A 554 -5.84 14.63 -3.38
C GLU A 554 -6.18 14.83 -1.91
N GLU A 555 -6.81 15.97 -1.62
CA GLU A 555 -7.22 16.32 -0.26
C GLU A 555 -8.68 15.96 -0.02
N VAL A 556 -8.91 15.17 1.02
CA VAL A 556 -10.25 14.76 1.46
C VAL A 556 -10.55 15.44 2.79
N GLN A 557 -11.58 16.29 2.84
CA GLN A 557 -11.98 16.92 4.10
C GLN A 557 -12.57 15.88 5.05
N VAL A 558 -11.93 15.70 6.21
CA VAL A 558 -12.36 14.80 7.29
C VAL A 558 -12.93 15.59 8.46
N TYR A 559 -12.28 16.69 8.84
CA TYR A 559 -12.71 17.58 9.92
C TYR A 559 -12.91 19.01 9.41
N GLN A 560 -13.70 19.79 10.12
CA GLN A 560 -13.77 21.24 9.95
C GLN A 560 -12.46 21.89 10.37
N GLU A 561 -11.99 22.85 9.57
CA GLU A 561 -10.73 23.59 9.78
C GLU A 561 -10.59 24.13 11.20
N ASN A 562 -11.60 24.86 11.70
CA ASN A 562 -11.56 25.42 13.05
C ASN A 562 -11.54 24.35 14.15
N ALA A 563 -12.23 23.22 13.97
CA ALA A 563 -12.19 22.12 14.92
C ALA A 563 -10.80 21.47 14.95
N ALA A 564 -10.19 21.28 13.78
CA ALA A 564 -8.83 20.73 13.64
C ALA A 564 -7.77 21.63 14.29
N ARG A 565 -7.77 22.95 13.99
CA ARG A 565 -6.86 23.92 14.62
C ARG A 565 -7.07 24.03 16.12
N THR A 566 -8.32 23.99 16.58
CA THR A 566 -8.63 24.02 18.03
C THR A 566 -8.14 22.74 18.72
N MET A 567 -8.25 21.59 18.05
CA MET A 567 -7.67 20.35 18.55
C MET A 567 -6.14 20.45 18.63
N THR A 568 -5.47 21.02 17.63
CA THR A 568 -4.02 21.27 17.68
C THR A 568 -3.63 22.13 18.88
N ASP A 569 -4.33 23.24 19.10
CA ASP A 569 -4.11 24.11 20.26
C ASP A 569 -4.27 23.37 21.60
N MET A 570 -5.32 22.55 21.73
CA MET A 570 -5.52 21.72 22.93
C MET A 570 -4.45 20.64 23.09
N LEU A 571 -3.97 20.04 22.00
CA LEU A 571 -2.93 19.01 22.02
C LEU A 571 -1.56 19.54 22.47
N GLN A 572 -1.27 20.83 22.27
CA GLN A 572 -0.06 21.46 22.84
C GLN A 572 -0.06 21.36 24.38
N SER A 573 -1.23 21.41 25.02
CA SER A 573 -1.36 21.31 26.49
C SER A 573 -0.97 19.92 27.02
N VAL A 574 -1.05 18.88 26.19
CA VAL A 574 -0.63 17.51 26.55
C VAL A 574 0.88 17.46 26.83
N ILE A 575 1.66 18.22 26.08
CA ILE A 575 3.13 18.32 26.21
C ILE A 575 3.51 19.39 27.24
N ALA A 576 2.82 20.53 27.27
CA ALA A 576 3.16 21.62 28.19
C ALA A 576 2.92 21.27 29.67
N VAL A 577 1.76 20.68 29.99
CA VAL A 577 1.32 20.44 31.38
C VAL A 577 0.76 19.05 31.63
N GLY A 578 0.41 18.32 30.56
CA GLY A 578 -0.34 17.08 30.60
C GLY A 578 0.49 15.80 30.66
N THR A 579 -0.06 14.74 30.08
CA THR A 579 0.49 13.38 30.12
C THR A 579 1.88 13.21 29.49
N ALA A 580 2.30 14.12 28.60
CA ALA A 580 3.59 14.09 27.91
C ALA A 580 4.54 15.20 28.38
N LYS A 581 4.32 15.71 29.61
CA LYS A 581 5.18 16.74 30.20
C LYS A 581 6.63 16.30 30.25
N GLY A 582 7.53 17.13 29.70
CA GLY A 582 8.97 16.86 29.59
C GLY A 582 9.39 16.26 28.25
N ASN A 583 8.43 16.03 27.33
CA ASN A 583 8.70 15.61 25.96
C ASN A 583 8.59 16.77 24.96
N ASP A 584 8.82 18.02 25.38
CA ASP A 584 8.89 19.17 24.47
C ASP A 584 10.14 19.12 23.58
N LEU A 585 10.14 19.91 22.50
CA LEU A 585 11.22 20.01 21.53
C LEU A 585 12.01 21.33 21.71
N GLY A 586 12.16 21.79 22.96
CA GLY A 586 12.76 23.09 23.26
C GLY A 586 11.87 24.24 22.80
N GLU A 587 12.38 25.12 21.94
CA GLU A 587 11.62 26.26 21.41
C GLU A 587 10.69 25.90 20.26
N MET A 588 10.81 24.70 19.68
CA MET A 588 9.96 24.26 18.56
C MET A 588 8.54 23.94 19.05
N PRO A 589 7.50 24.66 18.58
CA PRO A 589 6.11 24.34 18.93
C PRO A 589 5.75 22.92 18.48
N CYS A 590 5.13 22.17 19.40
CA CYS A 590 4.76 20.79 19.14
C CYS A 590 3.44 20.42 19.85
N ALA A 591 2.72 19.51 19.24
CA ALA A 591 1.45 18.98 19.73
C ALA A 591 1.49 17.46 19.65
N GLY A 592 0.77 16.77 20.54
CA GLY A 592 0.75 15.31 20.49
C GLY A 592 -0.10 14.66 21.55
N LYS A 593 -0.22 13.33 21.46
CA LYS A 593 -1.04 12.55 22.37
C LYS A 593 -0.40 11.21 22.71
N THR A 594 -0.45 10.92 24.00
CA THR A 594 -0.12 9.61 24.57
C THR A 594 -1.28 8.62 24.40
N GLY A 595 -0.95 7.35 24.16
CA GLY A 595 -1.86 6.22 24.23
C GLY A 595 -1.24 5.08 25.05
N THR A 596 -2.05 4.45 25.89
CA THR A 596 -1.66 3.26 26.66
C THR A 596 -2.85 2.33 26.71
N THR A 597 -2.66 1.04 26.40
CA THR A 597 -3.72 0.04 26.52
C THR A 597 -3.83 -0.49 27.95
N ASN A 598 -4.98 -1.12 28.25
CA ASN A 598 -5.19 -1.76 29.55
C ASN A 598 -4.10 -2.82 29.81
N SER A 599 -3.59 -2.84 31.04
CA SER A 599 -2.46 -3.69 31.46
C SER A 599 -1.14 -3.42 30.73
N ASN A 600 -0.94 -2.22 30.16
CA ASN A 600 0.35 -1.75 29.64
C ASN A 600 0.92 -2.69 28.56
N ARG A 601 0.09 -3.11 27.60
CA ARG A 601 0.50 -4.03 26.53
C ARG A 601 1.08 -3.28 25.32
N ASP A 602 0.53 -2.10 25.07
CA ASP A 602 0.89 -1.23 23.95
C ASP A 602 1.07 0.20 24.46
N GLY A 603 2.21 0.80 24.12
CA GLY A 603 2.50 2.20 24.33
C GLY A 603 2.50 2.93 22.99
N TRP A 604 1.86 4.09 22.96
CA TRP A 604 1.76 4.95 21.79
C TRP A 604 2.11 6.39 22.12
N PHE A 605 2.83 7.03 21.21
CA PHE A 605 2.89 8.48 21.14
C PHE A 605 2.75 8.91 19.69
N VAL A 606 1.84 9.86 19.43
CA VAL A 606 1.67 10.45 18.12
C VAL A 606 1.74 11.95 18.30
N GLY A 607 2.70 12.59 17.65
CA GLY A 607 2.94 14.02 17.80
C GLY A 607 3.48 14.65 16.54
N TYR A 608 3.30 15.95 16.43
CA TYR A 608 3.64 16.72 15.23
C TYR A 608 4.11 18.13 15.57
N THR A 609 4.82 18.71 14.61
CA THR A 609 5.22 20.12 14.50
C THR A 609 4.63 20.69 13.22
N GLN A 610 5.01 21.91 12.83
CA GLN A 610 4.67 22.41 11.50
C GLN A 610 5.35 21.63 10.35
N TYR A 611 6.46 20.95 10.62
CA TYR A 611 7.26 20.27 9.60
C TYR A 611 6.92 18.79 9.44
N TYR A 612 6.71 18.07 10.55
CA TYR A 612 6.57 16.62 10.52
C TYR A 612 5.52 16.11 11.49
N THR A 613 4.83 15.02 11.09
CA THR A 613 3.97 14.22 11.96
C THR A 613 4.59 12.83 12.15
N THR A 614 4.83 12.44 13.41
CA THR A 614 5.45 11.16 13.74
C THR A 614 4.59 10.35 14.71
N SER A 615 4.35 9.09 14.36
CA SER A 615 3.69 8.09 15.19
C SER A 615 4.71 7.05 15.64
N VAL A 616 4.71 6.71 16.94
CA VAL A 616 5.58 5.68 17.53
C VAL A 616 4.74 4.71 18.36
N TRP A 617 4.94 3.42 18.12
CA TRP A 617 4.42 2.32 18.92
C TRP A 617 5.55 1.50 19.54
N VAL A 618 5.34 1.03 20.77
CA VAL A 618 6.21 0.05 21.44
C VAL A 618 5.34 -1.04 22.07
N GLY A 619 5.71 -2.30 21.87
CA GLY A 619 4.98 -3.44 22.42
C GLY A 619 5.48 -4.80 21.95
N TYR A 620 4.71 -5.84 22.26
CA TYR A 620 4.97 -7.23 21.86
C TYR A 620 4.06 -7.65 20.70
N ASP A 621 4.51 -8.61 19.88
CA ASP A 621 3.67 -9.14 18.80
C ASP A 621 2.47 -9.91 19.29
N ILE A 622 2.70 -10.76 20.29
CA ILE A 622 1.65 -11.39 21.07
C ILE A 622 1.43 -10.47 22.27
N PRO A 623 0.28 -9.76 22.36
CA PRO A 623 0.09 -8.74 23.37
C PRO A 623 0.34 -9.27 24.79
N LYS A 624 1.36 -8.73 25.43
CA LYS A 624 1.81 -9.12 26.77
C LYS A 624 2.02 -7.86 27.60
N GLN A 625 1.69 -7.94 28.89
CA GLN A 625 1.93 -6.84 29.81
C GLN A 625 3.43 -6.53 29.92
N MET A 626 3.76 -5.24 29.80
CA MET A 626 5.08 -4.68 30.06
C MET A 626 4.98 -3.67 31.21
N PRO A 627 5.38 -4.05 32.44
CA PRO A 627 5.38 -3.11 33.56
C PRO A 627 6.19 -1.85 33.23
N GLY A 628 5.59 -0.67 33.44
CA GLY A 628 6.24 0.62 33.15
C GLY A 628 6.11 1.12 31.70
N LEU A 629 5.50 0.34 30.79
CA LEU A 629 5.19 0.82 29.45
C LEU A 629 3.97 1.74 29.49
N THR A 630 4.15 3.00 29.10
CA THR A 630 3.08 3.99 28.90
C THR A 630 3.37 4.73 27.61
N GLY A 631 2.38 5.44 27.07
CA GLY A 631 2.62 6.35 25.94
C GLY A 631 3.71 7.40 26.24
N SER A 632 3.86 7.79 27.51
CA SER A 632 4.85 8.77 27.97
C SER A 632 6.23 8.18 28.33
N SER A 633 6.41 6.85 28.26
CA SER A 633 7.72 6.22 28.52
C SER A 633 8.52 6.07 27.23
N TYR A 634 8.71 4.86 26.72
CA TYR A 634 9.50 4.61 25.53
C TYR A 634 8.96 5.31 24.26
N PRO A 635 7.64 5.30 23.96
CA PRO A 635 7.13 5.91 22.74
C PRO A 635 7.39 7.43 22.65
N ALA A 636 7.06 8.19 23.70
CA ALA A 636 7.30 9.64 23.72
C ALA A 636 8.79 9.99 23.74
N ALA A 637 9.62 9.20 24.44
CA ALA A 637 11.07 9.42 24.47
C ALA A 637 11.72 9.13 23.10
N ILE A 638 11.29 8.09 22.39
CA ILE A 638 11.71 7.80 21.01
C ILE A 638 11.28 8.94 20.09
N TRP A 639 10.01 9.36 20.18
CA TRP A 639 9.49 10.46 19.38
C TRP A 639 10.28 11.74 19.62
N GLN A 640 10.54 12.11 20.87
CA GLN A 640 11.22 13.35 21.22
C GLN A 640 12.65 13.38 20.68
N GLU A 641 13.43 12.32 20.92
CA GLU A 641 14.82 12.26 20.45
C GLU A 641 14.90 12.29 18.92
N TYR A 642 14.07 11.48 18.24
CA TYR A 642 14.00 11.49 16.78
C TYR A 642 13.58 12.87 16.23
N MET A 643 12.56 13.49 16.83
CA MET A 643 12.06 14.79 16.38
C MET A 643 13.07 15.90 16.64
N MET A 644 13.77 15.92 17.78
CA MET A 644 14.88 16.87 18.01
C MET A 644 15.95 16.73 16.92
N ASP A 645 16.34 15.50 16.58
CA ASP A 645 17.38 15.24 15.58
C ASP A 645 16.99 15.67 14.16
N ILE A 646 15.73 15.48 13.74
CA ILE A 646 15.29 15.89 12.39
C ILE A 646 14.90 17.37 12.29
N HIS A 647 14.74 18.06 13.43
CA HIS A 647 14.51 19.50 13.49
C HIS A 647 15.80 20.31 13.65
N GLU A 648 16.96 19.66 13.74
CA GLU A 648 18.24 20.35 13.79
C GLU A 648 18.41 21.29 12.59
N GLY A 649 18.56 22.59 12.86
CA GLY A 649 18.71 23.63 11.83
C GLY A 649 17.40 24.20 11.27
N LEU A 650 16.23 23.70 11.69
CA LEU A 650 14.93 24.29 11.34
C LEU A 650 14.58 25.45 12.29
N LEU A 651 13.92 26.47 11.76
CA LEU A 651 13.44 27.59 12.57
C LEU A 651 12.16 27.18 13.32
N PRO A 652 12.00 27.56 14.61
CA PRO A 652 10.74 27.43 15.33
C PRO A 652 9.59 28.03 14.52
N ALA A 653 8.52 27.26 14.36
CA ALA A 653 7.40 27.63 13.50
C ALA A 653 6.08 27.33 14.24
N GLU A 654 5.26 28.38 14.38
CA GLU A 654 4.02 28.36 15.16
C GLU A 654 2.88 27.73 14.38
N PHE A 655 2.00 27.01 15.08
CA PHE A 655 0.77 26.49 14.48
C PHE A 655 -0.19 27.63 14.10
N LEU A 656 -0.98 27.39 13.04
CA LEU A 656 -2.10 28.26 12.71
C LEU A 656 -3.12 28.26 13.85
N ARG A 657 -3.56 29.45 14.25
CA ARG A 657 -4.53 29.61 15.33
C ARG A 657 -5.96 29.36 14.83
N PRO A 658 -6.86 28.85 15.68
CA PRO A 658 -8.30 28.83 15.37
C PRO A 658 -8.80 30.23 15.03
N VAL A 659 -9.73 30.35 14.08
CA VAL A 659 -10.38 31.63 13.79
C VAL A 659 -11.36 31.92 14.93
N GLU A 660 -11.10 32.98 15.70
CA GLU A 660 -12.05 33.46 16.70
C GLU A 660 -13.33 33.93 16.00
N TYR A 661 -14.47 33.31 16.34
CA TYR A 661 -15.76 33.80 15.89
C TYR A 661 -16.06 35.08 16.67
N ILE A 662 -15.75 36.24 16.09
CA ILE A 662 -16.30 37.51 16.57
C ILE A 662 -17.80 37.43 16.29
N GLY A 663 -18.56 37.00 17.30
CA GLY A 663 -20.01 37.09 17.26
C GLY A 663 -20.36 38.54 16.95
N THR A 664 -21.05 38.77 15.84
CA THR A 664 -21.82 39.99 15.68
C THR A 664 -22.80 40.03 16.84
N GLU A 665 -22.50 40.81 17.86
CA GLU A 665 -23.54 41.34 18.73
C GLU A 665 -24.53 42.05 17.81
N GLU A 666 -25.65 41.39 17.51
CA GLU A 666 -26.86 42.11 17.18
C GLU A 666 -27.08 43.08 18.34
N GLN A 667 -26.77 44.35 18.12
CA GLN A 667 -27.34 45.42 18.90
C GLN A 667 -28.86 45.28 18.79
N GLN A 668 -29.45 44.59 19.76
CA GLN A 668 -30.86 44.73 20.06
C GLN A 668 -31.04 46.17 20.56
N GLU A 669 -31.26 47.09 19.64
CA GLU A 669 -31.96 48.33 19.97
C GLU A 669 -33.37 47.93 20.42
N GLU A 670 -33.58 47.89 21.74
CA GLU A 670 -34.92 47.92 22.30
C GLU A 670 -35.64 49.19 21.81
N PRO A 671 -36.90 49.11 21.34
CA PRO A 671 -37.64 50.30 20.98
C PRO A 671 -37.97 51.07 22.25
N VAL A 672 -37.30 52.21 22.45
CA VAL A 672 -37.65 53.19 23.47
C VAL A 672 -39.06 53.70 23.17
N ILE A 673 -39.95 53.51 24.13
CA ILE A 673 -41.31 54.04 24.13
C ILE A 673 -41.22 55.54 24.40
N ASP A 674 -41.62 56.35 23.42
CA ASP A 674 -41.81 57.80 23.57
C ASP A 674 -42.98 58.07 24.55
N GLU A 675 -42.67 58.64 25.71
CA GLU A 675 -43.63 59.42 26.49
C GLU A 675 -43.34 60.92 26.29
N GLU A 676 -44.36 61.62 25.79
CA GLU A 676 -44.39 63.06 25.57
C GLU A 676 -44.17 63.85 26.88
N GLU A 677 -43.17 64.73 26.92
CA GLU A 677 -43.30 66.02 27.62
C GLU A 677 -42.62 67.16 26.84
N SER A 678 -43.35 68.27 26.79
CA SER A 678 -43.11 69.54 26.07
C SER A 678 -42.09 70.49 26.77
N PRO A 679 -41.64 71.59 26.11
CA PRO A 679 -40.26 72.08 26.18
C PRO A 679 -40.04 73.35 27.03
N GLU A 680 -38.79 73.58 27.44
CA GLU A 680 -38.12 74.85 27.87
C GLU A 680 -36.68 74.44 28.28
N ASP A 681 -35.55 75.15 28.10
CA ASP A 681 -35.15 76.36 27.41
C ASP A 681 -33.59 76.42 27.51
N GLN A 682 -32.93 77.02 26.51
CA GLN A 682 -31.63 77.74 26.57
C GLN A 682 -30.23 77.05 26.60
N GLU A 683 -29.54 77.29 25.47
CA GLU A 683 -28.22 77.96 25.30
C GLU A 683 -26.87 77.30 25.64
N GLY A 684 -25.96 77.35 24.66
CA GLY A 684 -24.49 77.44 24.83
C GLY A 684 -23.67 76.48 23.94
N GLN A 685 -23.43 76.78 22.67
CA GLN A 685 -22.14 77.25 22.09
C GLN A 685 -20.88 76.39 22.36
N GLY A 686 -20.21 75.97 21.27
CA GLY A 686 -18.76 75.72 21.26
C GLY A 686 -18.25 74.66 20.27
N GLU A 687 -17.88 75.09 19.07
CA GLU A 687 -17.09 74.34 18.06
C GLU A 687 -15.62 74.10 18.49
N PHE A 688 -15.05 73.01 17.93
CA PHE A 688 -13.68 72.79 17.41
C PHE A 688 -12.50 73.60 17.98
N ASP A 689 -11.40 72.92 18.36
CA ASP A 689 -10.28 72.67 17.43
C ASP A 689 -9.13 71.83 18.02
N GLN A 690 -8.37 71.26 17.08
CA GLN A 690 -7.17 70.43 17.19
C GLN A 690 -5.95 71.17 17.79
N GLU A 691 -5.02 70.42 18.41
CA GLU A 691 -3.58 70.38 18.04
C GLU A 691 -2.77 69.39 18.92
N ASN A 692 -2.05 68.49 18.24
CA ASN A 692 -0.95 67.61 18.69
C ASN A 692 0.36 68.47 18.90
N PRO A 693 1.59 68.02 19.30
CA PRO A 693 2.19 66.67 19.11
C PRO A 693 3.23 66.18 20.18
N GLN A 694 3.64 64.91 20.05
CA GLN A 694 5.04 64.38 20.04
C GLN A 694 4.96 62.83 20.18
N GLU A 695 5.08 62.06 19.09
CA GLU A 695 6.33 61.52 18.50
C GLU A 695 7.20 60.70 19.46
N ASP A 696 7.21 59.37 19.26
CA ASP A 696 8.44 58.67 18.88
C ASP A 696 8.10 57.42 18.03
N ASP A 697 8.99 57.20 17.07
CA ASP A 697 8.90 56.47 15.82
C ASP A 697 9.52 55.06 15.94
N ASP A 698 8.89 54.06 15.34
CA ASP A 698 9.52 52.79 14.95
C ASP A 698 8.91 52.38 13.59
N THR A 699 9.59 52.80 12.52
CA THR A 699 9.27 52.47 11.13
C THR A 699 9.31 50.96 10.88
N VAL A 700 8.16 50.38 10.53
CA VAL A 700 8.06 49.03 9.94
C VAL A 700 8.07 49.18 8.43
N THR A 701 9.11 48.67 7.76
CA THR A 701 9.13 48.52 6.29
C THR A 701 8.30 47.30 5.89
N TYR A 702 7.27 47.50 5.06
CA TYR A 702 6.49 46.43 4.47
C TYR A 702 6.96 46.18 3.02
N GLN A 703 7.06 44.90 2.63
CA GLN A 703 7.23 44.53 1.23
C GLN A 703 5.85 44.37 0.59
N LEU A 704 5.53 45.21 -0.40
CA LEU A 704 4.37 45.00 -1.24
C LEU A 704 4.77 44.05 -2.38
N VAL A 705 4.11 42.91 -2.47
CA VAL A 705 4.23 41.98 -3.61
C VAL A 705 2.97 42.14 -4.45
N THR A 706 3.11 42.67 -5.65
CA THR A 706 2.01 42.78 -6.62
C THR A 706 2.23 41.80 -7.77
N GLN A 707 1.20 40.99 -8.04
CA GLN A 707 1.15 40.06 -9.16
C GLN A 707 0.34 40.71 -10.28
N THR A 708 0.90 40.79 -11.49
CA THR A 708 0.19 41.34 -12.66
C THR A 708 0.12 40.33 -13.79
N PHE A 709 -1.01 40.34 -14.51
CA PHE A 709 -1.21 39.64 -15.77
C PHE A 709 -1.72 40.64 -16.82
N ASP A 710 -1.01 40.74 -17.95
CA ASP A 710 -1.25 41.72 -19.03
C ASP A 710 -1.40 43.18 -18.53
N GLY A 711 -0.58 43.55 -17.54
CA GLY A 711 -0.57 44.89 -16.93
C GLY A 711 -1.70 45.17 -15.93
N THR A 712 -2.53 44.17 -15.61
CA THR A 712 -3.60 44.28 -14.60
C THR A 712 -3.21 43.52 -13.34
N GLU A 713 -3.39 44.13 -12.17
CA GLU A 713 -3.15 43.46 -10.88
C GLU A 713 -4.16 42.33 -10.67
N ILE A 714 -3.65 41.17 -10.27
CA ILE A 714 -4.43 39.99 -9.92
C ILE A 714 -4.16 39.60 -8.46
N PRO A 715 -5.16 39.09 -7.73
CA PRO A 715 -4.98 38.69 -6.34
C PRO A 715 -3.88 37.61 -6.21
N PRO A 716 -3.08 37.65 -5.13
CA PRO A 716 -2.08 36.63 -4.86
C PRO A 716 -2.70 35.23 -4.87
N GLY A 717 -2.13 34.32 -5.66
CA GLY A 717 -2.57 32.92 -5.73
C GLY A 717 -3.66 32.61 -6.77
N VAL A 718 -4.13 33.61 -7.54
CA VAL A 718 -5.08 33.41 -8.64
C VAL A 718 -4.33 33.48 -9.97
N ILE A 719 -4.18 32.34 -10.67
CA ILE A 719 -3.58 32.27 -12.00
C ILE A 719 -4.70 32.09 -13.04
N PRO A 720 -4.94 33.06 -13.95
CA PRO A 720 -5.92 32.88 -15.02
C PRO A 720 -5.53 31.71 -15.95
N GLU A 721 -6.50 30.90 -16.38
CA GLU A 721 -6.29 29.67 -17.19
C GLU A 721 -5.52 29.88 -18.52
N ASN A 722 -5.39 31.13 -18.97
CA ASN A 722 -4.71 31.54 -20.19
C ASN A 722 -3.42 32.35 -19.94
N ALA A 723 -2.91 32.37 -18.70
CA ALA A 723 -1.69 33.07 -18.38
C ALA A 723 -0.45 32.35 -18.91
N THR A 724 0.26 32.99 -19.85
CA THR A 724 1.51 32.49 -20.43
C THR A 724 2.77 33.14 -19.84
N ASP A 725 2.61 34.31 -19.20
CA ASP A 725 3.66 35.02 -18.45
C ASP A 725 3.01 35.82 -17.31
N ILE A 726 3.43 35.60 -16.07
CA ILE A 726 3.02 36.36 -14.88
C ILE A 726 4.24 37.11 -14.35
N GLN A 727 4.10 38.41 -14.10
CA GLN A 727 5.17 39.20 -13.49
C GLN A 727 4.87 39.47 -12.03
N ILE A 728 5.83 39.10 -11.18
CA ILE A 728 5.82 39.38 -9.74
C ILE A 728 6.81 40.52 -9.51
N THR A 729 6.31 41.64 -8.99
CA THR A 729 7.16 42.79 -8.62
C THR A 729 7.13 42.95 -7.11
N THR A 730 8.31 42.94 -6.49
CA THR A 730 8.48 43.26 -5.07
C THR A 730 8.97 44.69 -4.95
N THR A 731 8.19 45.55 -4.32
CA THR A 731 8.57 46.93 -4.04
C THR A 731 8.66 47.15 -2.54
N THR A 732 9.79 47.70 -2.08
CA THR A 732 9.96 48.11 -0.68
C THR A 732 9.62 49.59 -0.60
N GLU A 733 8.53 49.95 0.07
CA GLU A 733 8.23 51.36 0.35
C GLU A 733 8.96 51.78 1.63
N GLY A 734 9.84 52.77 1.49
CA GLY A 734 10.58 53.40 2.59
C GLY A 734 11.88 54.02 2.10
N GLN A 735 11.90 55.35 2.02
CA GLN A 735 13.12 56.15 2.10
C GLN A 735 13.34 56.55 3.56
#